data_AF-A0A946M782-F1
#
_entry.id   AF-A0A946M782-F1
#
_cell.length_a   1.000
_cell.length_b   1.000
_cell.length_c   1.000
_cell.angle_alpha   90.00
_cell.angle_beta   90.00
_cell.angle_gamma   90.00
#
_symmetry.space_group_name_H-M   'P 1'
#
loop_
_entity.id
_entity.type
_entity.pdbx_description
1 polymer ?
#
loop_
_entity_poly.entity_id
_entity_poly.type
_entity_poly.pdbx_seq_one_letter_code
_entity_poly.pdbx_strand_id
1 'polypeptide(L)'
;MKKIDGAANSLLGIINDILDYSKIQAGKLDIERISFQLEAVIDNLASVSSVMTQNKDIELLVERSNEVPVNLVGDPLRLNQILTNLLNNAIKFTEEGLIALRIDLAPGSEMSPQLVFTVEDTGIGMDEETVDHIFNPFEQADNSITRRFGGTGLGLSIVQQLISLMNGSLSVQSIKGEGTTFTVQLPFEKSEIEINYRAYESTSFEKLRVLVVDDSVEAVEVLEHILQGFGCHTALAYDAEHGIELVQQADKKNEPFDFVLMDWRLPSMDGLAASAEIKQHNQHPPVIIVETAYGQQLLRGERANTEHVDALLTKPITPSSLFDTLIRFMDKTAVEATGVEVSDISMRLSGLHLLLVEDNVINQEVACKMLERAGASVLVANHGEEALSWMERSGARIDAILMDMQMPVMDGLQATQQIRERREWKLIPIIAMTANARKEDRQACLEAGMNDHVPKPIDPELLFSTITQWCGVPDSATLVEHAVHIEQQQESLQVIDLDLALARTSNDGLMLFRLLNTLSQQSHVMVKAAFDLYQQGHVKGAYAQLHNLKGSSGNLSVGEIHQLSSQILEKINAEERVDPTLFVALKEACERLQGQLPEIQKLLGVAVESSAAGQTKIVLNSEEDRVLYRDLVAALQAKDFEAEDLLEQFLDRQGEAARVALASVNEAIFGMQFDKALTELQQRVEP
;
A
#
# COMPACT_ATOMS: atom_id res chain seq x y z
N MET A 1 -13.51 -22.16 -8.48
CA MET A 1 -13.14 -20.77 -8.80
C MET A 1 -11.63 -20.59 -8.98
N LYS A 2 -10.75 -20.94 -8.03
CA LYS A 2 -9.27 -20.79 -8.18
C LYS A 2 -8.62 -21.28 -9.49
N LYS A 3 -9.13 -22.34 -10.14
CA LYS A 3 -8.62 -22.82 -11.45
C LYS A 3 -9.05 -21.96 -12.66
N ILE A 4 -10.16 -21.22 -12.55
CA ILE A 4 -10.69 -20.37 -13.62
C ILE A 4 -9.98 -19.00 -13.59
N ASP A 5 -9.77 -18.44 -12.39
CA ASP A 5 -9.06 -17.16 -12.23
C ASP A 5 -7.58 -17.26 -12.65
N GLY A 6 -6.92 -18.38 -12.31
CA GLY A 6 -5.57 -18.66 -12.79
C GLY A 6 -5.48 -18.79 -14.33
N ALA A 7 -6.51 -19.38 -14.96
CA ALA A 7 -6.58 -19.49 -16.41
C ALA A 7 -6.87 -18.13 -17.09
N ALA A 8 -7.70 -17.27 -16.48
CA ALA A 8 -8.02 -15.93 -16.97
C ALA A 8 -6.81 -14.98 -16.89
N ASN A 9 -6.08 -14.99 -15.77
CA ASN A 9 -4.86 -14.20 -15.61
C ASN A 9 -3.74 -14.69 -16.54
N SER A 10 -3.61 -16.00 -16.74
CA SER A 10 -2.67 -16.55 -17.73
C SER A 10 -3.04 -16.11 -19.14
N LEU A 11 -4.33 -16.11 -19.50
CA LEU A 11 -4.80 -15.65 -20.81
C LEU A 11 -4.57 -14.15 -21.03
N LEU A 12 -4.78 -13.32 -19.99
CA LEU A 12 -4.52 -11.89 -20.04
C LEU A 12 -3.02 -11.59 -20.24
N GLY A 13 -2.14 -12.33 -19.56
CA GLY A 13 -0.70 -12.26 -19.81
C GLY A 13 -0.36 -12.59 -21.27
N ILE A 14 -0.91 -13.67 -21.80
CA ILE A 14 -0.73 -14.08 -23.21
C ILE A 14 -1.22 -12.99 -24.18
N ILE A 15 -2.37 -12.37 -23.92
CA ILE A 15 -2.92 -11.30 -24.76
C ILE A 15 -2.02 -10.07 -24.71
N ASN A 16 -1.56 -9.67 -23.53
CA ASN A 16 -0.66 -8.53 -23.36
C ASN A 16 0.68 -8.77 -24.08
N ASP A 17 1.26 -9.96 -23.97
CA ASP A 17 2.48 -10.33 -24.71
C ASP A 17 2.29 -10.20 -26.22
N ILE A 18 1.15 -10.67 -26.75
CA ILE A 18 0.84 -10.59 -28.19
C ILE A 18 0.63 -9.13 -28.63
N LEU A 19 -0.03 -8.32 -27.81
CA LEU A 19 -0.25 -6.90 -28.09
C LEU A 19 1.05 -6.10 -28.07
N ASP A 20 1.91 -6.35 -27.09
CA ASP A 20 3.21 -5.70 -26.98
C ASP A 20 4.11 -6.11 -28.16
N TYR A 21 4.20 -7.40 -28.49
CA TYR A 21 4.91 -7.87 -29.67
C TYR A 21 4.39 -7.22 -30.96
N SER A 22 3.07 -7.10 -31.10
CA SER A 22 2.44 -6.47 -32.27
C SER A 22 2.74 -4.96 -32.36
N LYS A 23 2.78 -4.24 -31.23
CA LYS A 23 3.12 -2.81 -31.18
C LYS A 23 4.58 -2.57 -31.54
N ILE A 24 5.49 -3.42 -31.06
CA ILE A 24 6.91 -3.32 -31.35
C ILE A 24 7.19 -3.59 -32.84
N GLN A 25 6.63 -4.67 -33.40
CA GLN A 25 6.78 -5.00 -34.83
C GLN A 25 6.19 -3.91 -35.75
N ALA A 26 5.13 -3.22 -35.31
CA ALA A 26 4.55 -2.11 -36.04
C ALA A 26 5.34 -0.79 -35.91
N GLY A 27 6.42 -0.76 -35.12
CA GLY A 27 7.20 0.45 -34.84
C GLY A 27 6.40 1.53 -34.11
N LYS A 28 5.36 1.12 -33.35
CA LYS A 28 4.44 2.02 -32.64
C LYS A 28 4.72 2.11 -31.14
N LEU A 29 5.84 1.55 -30.69
CA LEU A 29 6.24 1.59 -29.28
C LEU A 29 7.35 2.63 -29.12
N ASP A 30 6.99 3.75 -28.47
CA ASP A 30 7.93 4.80 -28.12
C ASP A 30 8.55 4.51 -26.74
N ILE A 31 9.86 4.74 -26.60
CA ILE A 31 10.57 4.66 -25.33
C ILE A 31 10.47 6.01 -24.63
N GLU A 32 9.96 6.00 -23.41
CA GLU A 32 9.84 7.21 -22.62
C GLU A 32 11.18 7.68 -22.04
N ARG A 33 11.26 8.97 -21.76
CA ARG A 33 12.42 9.60 -21.14
C ARG A 33 11.94 10.44 -19.96
N ILE A 34 11.71 9.78 -18.83
CA ILE A 34 11.20 10.37 -17.59
C ILE A 34 12.20 10.16 -16.44
N SER A 35 12.20 11.07 -15.46
CA SER A 35 12.99 10.90 -14.24
C SER A 35 12.33 9.84 -13.36
N PHE A 36 13.12 8.89 -12.85
CA PHE A 36 12.66 7.84 -11.96
C PHE A 36 13.74 7.43 -10.96
N GLN A 37 13.31 6.78 -9.88
CA GLN A 37 14.19 6.17 -8.89
C GLN A 37 14.36 4.69 -9.22
N LEU A 38 15.60 4.25 -9.39
CA LEU A 38 15.90 2.85 -9.64
C LEU A 38 15.44 1.95 -8.49
N GLU A 39 15.58 2.43 -7.25
CA GLU A 39 15.18 1.70 -6.04
C GLU A 39 13.69 1.32 -6.06
N ALA A 40 12.81 2.25 -6.45
CA ALA A 40 11.37 1.96 -6.57
C ALA A 40 11.06 0.88 -7.62
N VAL A 41 11.90 0.75 -8.66
CA VAL A 41 11.78 -0.35 -9.64
C VAL A 41 12.21 -1.67 -8.99
N ILE A 42 13.32 -1.66 -8.26
CA ILE A 42 13.85 -2.81 -7.53
C ILE A 42 12.85 -3.31 -6.49
N ASP A 43 12.29 -2.43 -5.67
CA ASP A 43 11.32 -2.77 -4.62
C ASP A 43 10.04 -3.39 -5.19
N ASN A 44 9.57 -2.87 -6.33
CA ASN A 44 8.44 -3.46 -7.04
C ASN A 44 8.76 -4.88 -7.53
N LEU A 45 9.95 -5.08 -8.13
CA LEU A 45 10.40 -6.39 -8.58
C LEU A 45 10.54 -7.38 -7.42
N ALA A 46 11.11 -6.94 -6.30
CA ALA A 46 11.24 -7.71 -5.06
C ALA A 46 9.87 -8.13 -4.53
N SER A 47 8.92 -7.20 -4.42
CA SER A 47 7.56 -7.45 -3.95
C SER A 47 6.83 -8.47 -4.82
N VAL A 48 6.82 -8.28 -6.15
CA VAL A 48 6.18 -9.19 -7.09
C VAL A 48 6.84 -10.58 -7.06
N SER A 49 8.16 -10.63 -7.04
CA SER A 49 8.93 -11.89 -7.06
C SER A 49 8.78 -12.68 -5.77
N SER A 50 8.66 -12.01 -4.60
CA SER A 50 8.45 -12.66 -3.30
C SER A 50 7.20 -13.56 -3.30
N VAL A 51 6.09 -13.10 -3.91
CA VAL A 51 4.85 -13.87 -4.01
C VAL A 51 5.03 -15.12 -4.89
N MET A 52 5.92 -15.04 -5.89
CA MET A 52 6.19 -16.15 -6.80
C MET A 52 7.15 -17.19 -6.20
N THR A 53 8.07 -16.76 -5.33
CA THR A 53 8.99 -17.66 -4.62
C THR A 53 8.40 -18.26 -3.35
N GLN A 54 7.36 -17.67 -2.75
CA GLN A 54 6.72 -18.12 -1.48
C GLN A 54 6.42 -19.63 -1.36
N ASN A 55 6.18 -20.32 -2.48
CA ASN A 55 5.84 -21.76 -2.50
C ASN A 55 6.97 -22.65 -3.05
N LYS A 56 8.16 -22.09 -3.27
CA LYS A 56 9.35 -22.79 -3.76
C LYS A 56 10.49 -22.60 -2.76
N ASP A 57 11.41 -23.55 -2.73
CA ASP A 57 12.61 -23.46 -1.89
C ASP A 57 13.70 -22.69 -2.66
N ILE A 58 13.39 -21.44 -2.99
CA ILE A 58 14.25 -20.56 -3.79
C ILE A 58 14.55 -19.31 -3.00
N GLU A 59 15.83 -19.04 -2.83
CA GLU A 59 16.32 -17.77 -2.30
C GLU A 59 16.51 -16.77 -3.44
N LEU A 60 15.94 -15.57 -3.27
CA LEU A 60 16.10 -14.48 -4.21
C LEU A 60 16.96 -13.40 -3.57
N LEU A 61 18.09 -13.09 -4.19
CA LEU A 61 19.03 -12.07 -3.77
C LEU A 61 18.97 -10.87 -4.71
N VAL A 62 19.05 -9.68 -4.15
CA VAL A 62 19.05 -8.43 -4.91
C VAL A 62 20.21 -7.57 -4.44
N GLU A 63 21.12 -7.27 -5.36
CA GLU A 63 22.36 -6.56 -5.08
C GLU A 63 22.51 -5.37 -6.03
N ARG A 64 22.85 -4.20 -5.48
CA ARG A 64 23.10 -2.98 -6.24
C ARG A 64 24.43 -2.39 -5.82
N SER A 65 25.34 -2.19 -6.78
CA SER A 65 26.60 -1.50 -6.53
C SER A 65 26.40 -0.04 -6.11
N ASN A 66 27.20 0.43 -5.16
CA ASN A 66 27.16 1.81 -4.65
C ASN A 66 27.48 2.87 -5.71
N GLU A 67 28.20 2.49 -6.77
CA GLU A 67 28.53 3.38 -7.88
C GLU A 67 27.32 3.68 -8.79
N VAL A 68 26.26 2.85 -8.71
CA VAL A 68 25.05 3.02 -9.51
C VAL A 68 24.28 4.25 -9.03
N PRO A 69 23.91 5.19 -9.93
CA PRO A 69 23.07 6.32 -9.55
C PRO A 69 21.65 5.88 -9.18
N VAL A 70 21.11 6.42 -8.08
CA VAL A 70 19.74 6.12 -7.63
C VAL A 70 18.69 6.79 -8.52
N ASN A 71 18.97 8.03 -8.96
CA ASN A 71 18.07 8.82 -9.81
C ASN A 71 18.53 8.77 -11.27
N LEU A 72 17.66 8.23 -12.12
CA LEU A 72 17.93 8.02 -13.54
C LEU A 72 16.86 8.70 -14.39
N VAL A 73 17.18 8.94 -15.65
CA VAL A 73 16.22 9.31 -16.69
C VAL A 73 16.16 8.19 -17.72
N GLY A 74 14.95 7.70 -18.00
CA GLY A 74 14.68 6.59 -18.92
C GLY A 74 13.22 6.14 -18.86
N ASP A 75 12.96 4.88 -19.24
CA ASP A 75 11.63 4.27 -19.20
C ASP A 75 11.56 3.18 -18.11
N PRO A 76 11.10 3.50 -16.89
CA PRO A 76 11.03 2.54 -15.79
C PRO A 76 10.04 1.40 -16.05
N LEU A 77 8.99 1.63 -16.87
CA LEU A 77 8.02 0.59 -17.19
C LEU A 77 8.67 -0.49 -18.05
N ARG A 78 9.45 -0.09 -19.07
CA ARG A 78 10.14 -1.05 -19.95
C ARG A 78 11.28 -1.75 -19.24
N LEU A 79 12.01 -1.05 -18.39
CA LEU A 79 13.00 -1.67 -17.51
C LEU A 79 12.34 -2.75 -16.63
N ASN A 80 11.24 -2.42 -15.95
CA ASN A 80 10.52 -3.37 -15.11
C ASN A 80 10.02 -4.57 -15.93
N GLN A 81 9.51 -4.35 -17.15
CA GLN A 81 9.07 -5.42 -18.04
C GLN A 81 10.22 -6.35 -18.47
N ILE A 82 11.41 -5.81 -18.73
CA ILE A 82 12.59 -6.61 -19.04
C ILE A 82 12.97 -7.48 -17.84
N LEU A 83 13.13 -6.87 -16.66
CA LEU A 83 13.59 -7.56 -15.46
C LEU A 83 12.58 -8.57 -14.93
N THR A 84 11.28 -8.23 -14.94
CA THR A 84 10.19 -9.15 -14.58
C THR A 84 10.20 -10.39 -15.47
N ASN A 85 10.39 -10.25 -16.79
CA ASN A 85 10.44 -11.41 -17.68
C ASN A 85 11.64 -12.32 -17.41
N LEU A 86 12.80 -11.74 -17.12
CA LEU A 86 14.01 -12.51 -16.80
C LEU A 86 13.87 -13.22 -15.44
N LEU A 87 13.44 -12.51 -14.40
CA LEU A 87 13.19 -13.08 -13.06
C LEU A 87 12.10 -14.15 -13.10
N ASN A 88 11.02 -13.95 -13.85
CA ASN A 88 9.98 -14.96 -14.00
C ASN A 88 10.49 -16.24 -14.65
N ASN A 89 11.39 -16.12 -15.64
CA ASN A 89 12.02 -17.30 -16.24
C ASN A 89 12.94 -18.00 -15.24
N ALA A 90 13.80 -17.25 -14.53
CA ALA A 90 14.65 -17.79 -13.47
C ALA A 90 13.83 -18.55 -12.41
N ILE A 91 12.77 -17.93 -11.87
CA ILE A 91 11.88 -18.53 -10.87
C ILE A 91 11.15 -19.74 -11.45
N LYS A 92 10.73 -19.70 -12.71
CA LYS A 92 10.01 -20.81 -13.35
C LYS A 92 10.89 -22.05 -13.51
N PHE A 93 12.15 -21.87 -13.94
CA PHE A 93 13.06 -22.96 -14.32
C PHE A 93 14.02 -23.39 -13.20
N THR A 94 13.98 -22.71 -12.07
CA THR A 94 14.59 -23.14 -10.82
C THR A 94 13.52 -23.85 -9.97
N GLU A 95 13.82 -25.06 -9.50
CA GLU A 95 12.93 -25.79 -8.57
C GLU A 95 13.33 -25.53 -7.12
N GLU A 96 14.64 -25.56 -6.86
CA GLU A 96 15.30 -25.26 -5.58
C GLU A 96 16.63 -24.53 -5.86
N GLY A 97 17.11 -23.72 -4.91
CA GLY A 97 18.40 -23.04 -5.00
C GLY A 97 18.31 -21.52 -5.00
N LEU A 98 19.16 -20.86 -5.79
CA LEU A 98 19.39 -19.42 -5.73
C LEU A 98 19.01 -18.71 -7.04
N ILE A 99 18.45 -17.52 -6.90
CA ILE A 99 18.32 -16.53 -7.98
C ILE A 99 18.92 -15.22 -7.50
N ALA A 100 19.79 -14.60 -8.29
CA ALA A 100 20.40 -13.31 -7.96
C ALA A 100 20.11 -12.27 -9.04
N LEU A 101 19.68 -11.08 -8.63
CA LEU A 101 19.64 -9.87 -9.46
C LEU A 101 20.77 -8.94 -9.00
N ARG A 102 21.81 -8.79 -9.84
CA ARG A 102 22.90 -7.83 -9.61
C ARG A 102 22.78 -6.62 -10.53
N ILE A 103 23.07 -5.44 -9.99
CA ILE A 103 22.99 -4.18 -10.72
C ILE A 103 24.30 -3.41 -10.55
N ASP A 104 25.03 -3.26 -11.65
CA ASP A 104 26.34 -2.63 -11.69
C ASP A 104 26.39 -1.44 -12.64
N LEU A 105 27.36 -0.55 -12.44
CA LEU A 105 27.71 0.49 -13.39
C LEU A 105 28.83 -0.02 -14.31
N ALA A 106 28.67 0.10 -15.62
CA ALA A 106 29.71 -0.30 -16.55
C ALA A 106 30.98 0.57 -16.38
N PRO A 107 32.19 0.00 -16.49
CA PRO A 107 33.42 0.76 -16.35
C PRO A 107 33.50 1.95 -17.33
N GLY A 108 33.81 3.14 -16.82
CA GLY A 108 34.03 4.35 -17.63
C GLY A 108 32.77 5.10 -18.06
N SER A 109 31.59 4.80 -17.49
CA SER A 109 30.31 5.41 -17.86
C SER A 109 29.85 6.53 -16.90
N GLU A 110 30.73 7.48 -16.54
CA GLU A 110 30.41 8.49 -15.52
C GLU A 110 29.40 9.57 -15.96
N MET A 111 29.42 9.94 -17.25
CA MET A 111 28.58 11.02 -17.82
C MET A 111 27.27 10.52 -18.43
N SER A 112 27.25 9.26 -18.88
CA SER A 112 26.03 8.55 -19.32
C SER A 112 26.09 7.18 -18.68
N PRO A 113 25.41 6.96 -17.54
CA PRO A 113 25.46 5.70 -16.82
C PRO A 113 24.96 4.57 -17.71
N GLN A 114 25.84 3.60 -17.97
CA GLN A 114 25.46 2.37 -18.62
C GLN A 114 25.31 1.32 -17.52
N LEU A 115 24.07 0.95 -17.22
CA LEU A 115 23.78 -0.02 -16.16
C LEU A 115 23.80 -1.43 -16.71
N VAL A 116 24.40 -2.33 -15.93
CA VAL A 116 24.49 -3.76 -16.21
C VAL A 116 23.61 -4.48 -15.20
N PHE A 117 22.55 -5.12 -15.69
CA PHE A 117 21.66 -5.96 -14.90
C PHE A 117 22.01 -7.41 -15.18
N THR A 118 22.34 -8.17 -14.15
CA THR A 118 22.65 -9.59 -14.24
C THR A 118 21.60 -10.38 -13.48
N VAL A 119 20.86 -11.24 -14.18
CA VAL A 119 19.92 -12.19 -13.57
C VAL A 119 20.53 -13.58 -13.68
N GLU A 120 20.90 -14.16 -12.55
CA GLU A 120 21.54 -15.46 -12.42
C GLU A 120 20.61 -16.43 -11.70
N ASP A 121 20.49 -17.65 -12.19
CA ASP A 121 19.72 -18.73 -11.57
C ASP A 121 20.51 -20.04 -11.55
N THR A 122 20.31 -20.84 -10.50
CA THR A 122 20.90 -22.19 -10.37
C THR A 122 19.97 -23.28 -10.92
N GLY A 123 19.11 -22.94 -11.88
CA GLY A 123 18.08 -23.82 -12.41
C GLY A 123 18.61 -24.87 -13.38
N ILE A 124 17.71 -25.44 -14.19
CA ILE A 124 18.04 -26.55 -15.11
C ILE A 124 19.08 -26.22 -16.18
N GLY A 125 19.36 -24.94 -16.42
CA GLY A 125 20.22 -24.46 -17.50
C GLY A 125 19.79 -24.92 -18.90
N MET A 126 20.62 -24.62 -19.89
CA MET A 126 20.38 -24.88 -21.31
C MET A 126 21.66 -25.38 -21.99
N ASP A 127 21.51 -26.11 -23.10
CA ASP A 127 22.61 -26.45 -24.00
C ASP A 127 22.79 -25.35 -25.08
N GLU A 128 23.94 -25.36 -25.77
CA GLU A 128 24.29 -24.34 -26.77
C GLU A 128 23.24 -24.22 -27.88
N GLU A 129 22.71 -25.36 -28.36
CA GLU A 129 21.64 -25.36 -29.37
C GLU A 129 20.38 -24.64 -28.85
N THR A 130 19.97 -24.88 -27.60
CA THR A 130 18.82 -24.19 -27.02
C THR A 130 19.05 -22.69 -26.92
N VAL A 131 20.25 -22.26 -26.47
CA VAL A 131 20.62 -20.85 -26.30
C VAL A 131 20.51 -20.06 -27.61
N ASP A 132 20.84 -20.65 -28.75
CA ASP A 132 20.73 -20.00 -30.06
C ASP A 132 19.27 -19.71 -30.48
N HIS A 133 18.32 -20.46 -29.93
CA HIS A 133 16.91 -20.45 -30.35
C HIS A 133 15.95 -19.79 -29.34
N ILE A 134 16.36 -19.56 -28.08
CA ILE A 134 15.46 -19.03 -27.03
C ILE A 134 14.87 -17.64 -27.30
N PHE A 135 15.47 -16.86 -28.18
CA PHE A 135 14.99 -15.52 -28.53
C PHE A 135 14.01 -15.52 -29.72
N ASN A 136 13.86 -16.66 -30.41
CA ASN A 136 12.95 -16.76 -31.53
C ASN A 136 11.49 -16.73 -31.04
N PRO A 137 10.61 -15.90 -31.64
CA PRO A 137 9.22 -15.82 -31.24
C PRO A 137 8.53 -17.19 -31.35
N PHE A 138 7.81 -17.58 -30.31
CA PHE A 138 7.06 -18.84 -30.23
C PHE A 138 7.91 -20.12 -30.20
N GLU A 139 9.24 -20.03 -30.13
CA GLU A 139 10.09 -21.20 -29.92
C GLU A 139 10.21 -21.53 -28.43
N GLN A 140 10.16 -22.83 -28.11
CA GLN A 140 10.22 -23.36 -26.74
C GLN A 140 11.08 -24.62 -26.74
N ALA A 141 11.99 -24.75 -25.76
CA ALA A 141 13.03 -25.79 -25.73
C ALA A 141 12.49 -27.24 -25.65
N ASP A 142 11.29 -27.47 -25.09
CA ASP A 142 10.70 -28.83 -25.05
C ASP A 142 9.17 -28.84 -24.96
N ASN A 143 8.52 -29.69 -25.76
CA ASN A 143 7.08 -29.96 -25.73
C ASN A 143 6.64 -30.72 -24.46
N SER A 144 7.57 -31.27 -23.68
CA SER A 144 7.28 -31.94 -22.41
C SER A 144 7.14 -30.94 -21.23
N ILE A 145 7.90 -29.84 -21.27
CA ILE A 145 7.95 -28.77 -20.26
C ILE A 145 6.69 -27.88 -20.32
N THR A 146 6.09 -27.73 -21.50
CA THR A 146 4.86 -26.93 -21.71
C THR A 146 3.66 -27.47 -20.94
N ARG A 147 3.57 -28.78 -20.69
CA ARG A 147 2.52 -29.37 -19.84
C ARG A 147 2.68 -29.07 -18.35
N ARG A 148 3.91 -28.78 -17.90
CA ARG A 148 4.23 -28.60 -16.48
C ARG A 148 4.29 -27.13 -16.07
N PHE A 149 4.70 -26.22 -16.97
CA PHE A 149 4.96 -24.82 -16.61
C PHE A 149 4.30 -23.73 -17.48
N GLY A 150 3.68 -24.05 -18.62
CA GLY A 150 2.97 -23.07 -19.48
C GLY A 150 3.84 -21.92 -20.06
N GLY A 151 3.29 -21.11 -20.97
CA GLY A 151 3.95 -19.89 -21.50
C GLY A 151 3.76 -19.65 -22.99
N THR A 152 3.81 -18.39 -23.44
CA THR A 152 3.67 -17.96 -24.84
C THR A 152 4.88 -18.25 -25.72
N GLY A 153 6.06 -18.37 -25.11
CA GLY A 153 7.33 -18.34 -25.85
C GLY A 153 7.65 -16.94 -26.42
N LEU A 154 6.97 -15.89 -25.94
CA LEU A 154 7.20 -14.52 -26.41
C LEU A 154 8.07 -13.69 -25.46
N GLY A 155 8.11 -14.01 -24.16
CA GLY A 155 8.78 -13.19 -23.15
C GLY A 155 10.21 -12.79 -23.52
N LEU A 156 11.09 -13.74 -23.85
CA LEU A 156 12.48 -13.44 -24.21
C LEU A 156 12.61 -12.68 -25.55
N SER A 157 11.73 -12.95 -26.52
CA SER A 157 11.70 -12.20 -27.78
C SER A 157 11.27 -10.74 -27.59
N ILE A 158 10.34 -10.48 -26.64
CA ILE A 158 9.93 -9.13 -26.23
C ILE A 158 11.09 -8.44 -25.53
N VAL A 159 11.78 -9.13 -24.61
CA VAL A 159 12.97 -8.61 -23.91
C VAL A 159 14.04 -8.16 -24.92
N GLN A 160 14.37 -9.00 -25.90
CA GLN A 160 15.38 -8.67 -26.93
C GLN A 160 14.99 -7.42 -27.74
N GLN A 161 13.71 -7.31 -28.10
CA GLN A 161 13.20 -6.16 -28.84
C GLN A 161 13.20 -4.87 -28.00
N LEU A 162 12.77 -4.94 -26.73
CA LEU A 162 12.79 -3.79 -25.82
C LEU A 162 14.22 -3.29 -25.57
N ILE A 163 15.16 -4.20 -25.34
CA ILE A 163 16.58 -3.86 -25.19
C ILE A 163 17.11 -3.16 -26.44
N SER A 164 16.75 -3.66 -27.63
CA SER A 164 17.12 -3.03 -28.89
C SER A 164 16.54 -1.61 -29.04
N LEU A 165 15.28 -1.40 -28.65
CA LEU A 165 14.63 -0.08 -28.67
C LEU A 165 15.24 0.89 -27.66
N MET A 166 15.71 0.38 -26.52
CA MET A 166 16.41 1.15 -25.49
C MET A 166 17.91 1.32 -25.77
N ASN A 167 18.39 0.94 -26.97
CA ASN A 167 19.80 1.01 -27.37
C ASN A 167 20.76 0.25 -26.44
N GLY A 168 20.30 -0.88 -25.90
CA GLY A 168 21.08 -1.75 -25.03
C GLY A 168 21.63 -3.00 -25.73
N SER A 169 22.21 -3.90 -24.93
CA SER A 169 22.65 -5.22 -25.36
C SER A 169 22.23 -6.31 -24.37
N LEU A 170 22.01 -7.51 -24.88
CA LEU A 170 21.68 -8.71 -24.10
C LEU A 170 22.70 -9.80 -24.41
N SER A 171 23.23 -10.44 -23.38
CA SER A 171 24.00 -11.69 -23.49
C SER A 171 23.45 -12.74 -22.53
N VAL A 172 23.65 -14.00 -22.87
CA VAL A 172 23.24 -15.15 -22.06
C VAL A 172 24.39 -16.14 -21.99
N GLN A 173 24.61 -16.69 -20.80
CA GLN A 173 25.51 -17.81 -20.55
C GLN A 173 24.70 -18.86 -19.80
N SER A 174 24.73 -20.11 -20.24
CA SER A 174 23.95 -21.18 -19.62
C SER A 174 24.67 -22.50 -19.77
N ILE A 175 24.66 -23.30 -18.71
CA ILE A 175 25.21 -24.65 -18.70
C ILE A 175 24.13 -25.57 -18.17
N LYS A 176 23.79 -26.59 -18.95
CA LYS A 176 22.76 -27.57 -18.61
C LYS A 176 23.05 -28.24 -17.27
N GLY A 177 22.15 -28.05 -16.31
CA GLY A 177 22.22 -28.56 -14.95
C GLY A 177 22.97 -27.68 -13.95
N GLU A 178 23.57 -26.56 -14.39
CA GLU A 178 24.29 -25.63 -13.50
C GLU A 178 23.60 -24.27 -13.38
N GLY A 179 22.79 -23.87 -14.38
CA GLY A 179 22.01 -22.64 -14.31
C GLY A 179 22.08 -21.77 -15.56
N THR A 180 21.57 -20.55 -15.43
CA THR A 180 21.60 -19.53 -16.50
C THR A 180 21.91 -18.15 -15.94
N THR A 181 22.71 -17.39 -16.68
CA THR A 181 23.01 -15.99 -16.42
C THR A 181 22.61 -15.15 -17.64
N PHE A 182 21.65 -14.25 -17.45
CA PHE A 182 21.31 -13.21 -18.41
C PHE A 182 21.96 -11.89 -17.99
N THR A 183 22.67 -11.25 -18.91
CA THR A 183 23.28 -9.93 -18.70
C THR A 183 22.68 -8.93 -19.68
N VAL A 184 22.04 -7.89 -19.14
CA VAL A 184 21.41 -6.80 -19.88
C VAL A 184 22.21 -5.53 -19.62
N GLN A 185 22.61 -4.84 -20.67
CA GLN A 185 23.25 -3.52 -20.57
C GLN A 185 22.33 -2.47 -21.17
N LEU A 186 22.01 -1.42 -20.41
CA LEU A 186 21.11 -0.34 -20.85
C LEU A 186 21.74 1.02 -20.58
N PRO A 187 21.70 1.95 -21.55
CA PRO A 187 22.11 3.32 -21.33
C PRO A 187 21.01 4.10 -20.60
N PHE A 188 21.41 4.85 -19.58
CA PHE A 188 20.58 5.82 -18.89
C PHE A 188 21.28 7.18 -18.82
N GLU A 189 20.55 8.17 -18.32
CA GLU A 189 21.10 9.47 -17.97
C GLU A 189 20.95 9.70 -16.47
N LYS A 190 21.87 10.47 -15.88
CA LYS A 190 21.73 10.92 -14.49
C LYS A 190 20.68 12.02 -14.45
N SER A 191 19.76 11.94 -13.49
CA SER A 191 18.84 13.05 -13.24
C SER A 191 19.57 14.19 -12.53
N GLU A 192 19.51 15.41 -13.08
CA GLU A 192 20.01 16.64 -12.42
C GLU A 192 19.07 17.14 -11.30
N ILE A 193 17.86 16.58 -11.24
CA ILE A 193 16.93 16.85 -10.15
C ILE A 193 17.43 16.05 -8.95
N GLU A 194 18.17 16.72 -8.07
CA GLU A 194 18.28 16.31 -6.67
C GLU A 194 16.87 16.31 -6.09
N ILE A 195 16.15 15.19 -6.21
CA ILE A 195 15.08 14.89 -5.26
C ILE A 195 15.83 14.87 -3.92
N ASN A 196 15.58 15.88 -3.08
CA ASN A 196 16.38 16.18 -1.88
C ASN A 196 16.54 14.93 -0.99
N TYR A 197 17.64 14.21 -1.17
CA TYR A 197 18.09 13.11 -0.32
C TYR A 197 19.17 13.58 0.67
N ARG A 198 19.35 14.90 0.83
CA ARG A 198 20.30 15.47 1.81
C ARG A 198 20.07 15.04 3.26
N ALA A 199 18.96 14.37 3.57
CA ALA A 199 18.75 13.73 4.87
C ALA A 199 19.56 12.42 5.03
N TYR A 200 19.84 11.70 3.94
CA TYR A 200 20.52 10.40 3.94
C TYR A 200 22.04 10.53 4.06
N GLU A 201 22.65 11.58 3.51
CA GLU A 201 24.10 11.85 3.66
C GLU A 201 24.47 12.35 5.06
N SER A 202 23.49 12.81 5.86
CA SER A 202 23.70 13.29 7.23
C SER A 202 23.64 12.18 8.30
N THR A 203 23.09 11.00 7.99
CA THR A 203 23.00 9.86 8.91
C THR A 203 24.21 8.96 8.71
N SER A 204 25.19 9.06 9.60
CA SER A 204 26.42 8.25 9.51
C SER A 204 26.22 6.91 10.19
N PHE A 205 26.12 5.82 9.41
CA PHE A 205 26.17 4.44 9.91
C PHE A 205 27.60 3.95 10.17
N GLU A 206 28.62 4.81 9.95
CA GLU A 206 30.06 4.48 10.03
C GLU A 206 30.50 3.90 11.38
N LYS A 207 29.71 4.11 12.44
CA LYS A 207 30.02 3.64 13.79
C LYS A 207 29.26 2.39 14.18
N LEU A 208 28.25 1.98 13.39
CA LEU A 208 27.40 0.86 13.74
C LEU A 208 28.12 -0.46 13.52
N ARG A 209 28.03 -1.33 14.50
CA ARG A 209 28.52 -2.70 14.45
C ARG A 209 27.33 -3.62 14.21
N VAL A 210 27.30 -4.25 13.05
CA VAL A 210 26.22 -5.14 12.62
C VAL A 210 26.77 -6.56 12.48
N LEU A 211 26.11 -7.53 13.11
CA LEU A 211 26.39 -8.95 12.91
C LEU A 211 25.35 -9.53 11.95
N VAL A 212 25.77 -10.23 10.91
CA VAL A 212 24.90 -11.01 10.01
C VAL A 212 25.05 -12.49 10.34
N VAL A 213 23.92 -13.18 10.53
CA VAL A 213 23.86 -14.62 10.85
C VAL A 213 22.90 -15.30 9.88
N ASP A 214 23.43 -15.97 8.86
CA ASP A 214 22.65 -16.70 7.85
C ASP A 214 23.51 -17.89 7.36
N ASP A 215 22.91 -19.07 7.15
CA ASP A 215 23.63 -20.26 6.68
C ASP A 215 23.91 -20.26 5.18
N SER A 216 23.24 -19.37 4.43
CA SER A 216 23.48 -19.07 3.03
C SER A 216 24.66 -18.12 2.88
N VAL A 217 25.78 -18.62 2.36
CA VAL A 217 27.00 -17.82 2.14
C VAL A 217 26.71 -16.63 1.23
N GLU A 218 25.93 -16.87 0.18
CA GLU A 218 25.54 -15.86 -0.81
C GLU A 218 24.65 -14.78 -0.19
N ALA A 219 23.72 -15.13 0.70
CA ALA A 219 22.89 -14.15 1.42
C ALA A 219 23.74 -13.27 2.36
N VAL A 220 24.65 -13.90 3.12
CA VAL A 220 25.60 -13.19 3.99
C VAL A 220 26.45 -12.20 3.19
N GLU A 221 26.99 -12.62 2.04
CA GLU A 221 27.80 -11.75 1.18
C GLU A 221 26.98 -10.56 0.65
N VAL A 222 25.74 -10.77 0.20
CA VAL A 222 24.89 -9.67 -0.28
C VAL A 222 24.56 -8.67 0.84
N LEU A 223 24.19 -9.16 2.02
CA LEU A 223 23.93 -8.29 3.17
C LEU A 223 25.18 -7.54 3.62
N GLU A 224 26.34 -8.19 3.61
CA GLU A 224 27.61 -7.53 3.88
C GLU A 224 27.87 -6.38 2.91
N HIS A 225 27.71 -6.60 1.59
CA HIS A 225 27.92 -5.55 0.59
C HIS A 225 26.96 -4.37 0.78
N ILE A 226 25.68 -4.63 1.08
CA ILE A 226 24.69 -3.57 1.35
C ILE A 226 25.10 -2.76 2.60
N LEU A 227 25.43 -3.44 3.69
CA LEU A 227 25.82 -2.81 4.96
C LEU A 227 27.14 -2.03 4.84
N GLN A 228 28.12 -2.56 4.11
CA GLN A 228 29.35 -1.84 3.79
C GLN A 228 29.08 -0.60 2.93
N GLY A 229 28.08 -0.65 2.04
CA GLY A 229 27.61 0.50 1.29
C GLY A 229 27.03 1.62 2.15
N PHE A 230 26.44 1.28 3.30
CA PHE A 230 26.02 2.24 4.32
C PHE A 230 27.18 2.72 5.20
N GLY A 231 28.34 2.06 5.14
CA GLY A 231 29.53 2.34 5.95
C GLY A 231 29.59 1.57 7.27
N CYS A 232 28.70 0.60 7.52
CA CYS A 232 28.66 -0.17 8.76
C CYS A 232 29.92 -1.03 8.95
N HIS A 233 30.27 -1.30 10.21
CA HIS A 233 31.23 -2.34 10.58
C HIS A 233 30.52 -3.69 10.69
N THR A 234 30.74 -4.57 9.72
CA THR A 234 30.08 -5.88 9.64
C THR A 234 30.93 -7.00 10.27
N ALA A 235 30.28 -7.91 10.97
CA ALA A 235 30.80 -9.22 11.33
C ALA A 235 29.85 -10.29 10.79
N LEU A 236 30.36 -11.49 10.51
CA LEU A 236 29.63 -12.54 9.83
C LEU A 236 29.65 -13.83 10.66
N ALA A 237 28.52 -14.54 10.69
CA ALA A 237 28.40 -15.90 11.18
C ALA A 237 27.50 -16.71 10.25
N TYR A 238 27.77 -18.02 10.17
CA TYR A 238 27.08 -18.95 9.27
C TYR A 238 26.22 -19.99 9.99
N ASP A 239 26.12 -19.85 11.30
CA ASP A 239 25.30 -20.68 12.18
C ASP A 239 24.95 -19.90 13.45
N ALA A 240 23.88 -20.34 14.12
CA ALA A 240 23.34 -19.69 15.30
C ALA A 240 24.37 -19.67 16.44
N GLU A 241 25.05 -20.79 16.68
CA GLU A 241 26.02 -20.95 17.77
C GLU A 241 27.19 -19.96 17.66
N HIS A 242 27.79 -19.84 16.47
CA HIS A 242 28.86 -18.88 16.20
C HIS A 242 28.36 -17.43 16.33
N GLY A 243 27.14 -17.14 15.86
CA GLY A 243 26.51 -15.84 16.02
C GLY A 243 26.39 -15.45 17.51
N ILE A 244 25.82 -16.33 18.32
CA ILE A 244 25.68 -16.16 19.78
C ILE A 244 27.05 -15.95 20.44
N GLU A 245 28.04 -16.78 20.10
CA GLU A 245 29.40 -16.65 20.63
C GLU A 245 30.02 -15.28 20.33
N LEU A 246 29.86 -14.77 19.11
CA LEU A 246 30.37 -13.46 18.70
C LEU A 246 29.71 -12.33 19.51
N VAL A 247 28.38 -12.35 19.68
CA VAL A 247 27.69 -11.32 20.48
C VAL A 247 28.15 -11.37 21.94
N GLN A 248 28.26 -12.57 22.53
CA GLN A 248 28.74 -12.73 23.91
C GLN A 248 30.19 -12.27 24.10
N GLN A 249 31.07 -12.51 23.12
CA GLN A 249 32.46 -12.04 23.16
C GLN A 249 32.55 -10.52 23.03
N ALA A 250 31.74 -9.93 22.15
CA ALA A 250 31.65 -8.49 21.92
C ALA A 250 31.16 -7.76 23.18
N ASP A 251 30.09 -8.26 23.81
CA ASP A 251 29.54 -7.73 25.07
C ASP A 251 30.57 -7.82 26.22
N LYS A 252 31.27 -8.95 26.37
CA LYS A 252 32.35 -9.10 27.37
C LYS A 252 33.54 -8.15 27.15
N LYS A 253 33.82 -7.78 25.91
CA LYS A 253 34.87 -6.81 25.54
C LYS A 253 34.39 -5.35 25.66
N ASN A 254 33.13 -5.13 26.05
CA ASN A 254 32.48 -3.82 26.10
C ASN A 254 32.49 -3.10 24.74
N GLU A 255 32.37 -3.90 23.68
CA GLU A 255 32.22 -3.48 22.29
C GLU A 255 31.01 -4.20 21.66
N PRO A 256 29.79 -4.04 22.22
CA PRO A 256 28.62 -4.77 21.77
C PRO A 256 28.29 -4.46 20.31
N PHE A 257 27.56 -5.38 19.67
CA PHE A 257 26.92 -5.09 18.40
C PHE A 257 25.73 -4.17 18.64
N ASP A 258 25.47 -3.27 17.70
CA ASP A 258 24.26 -2.44 17.70
C ASP A 258 23.10 -3.23 17.11
N PHE A 259 23.37 -4.00 16.05
CA PHE A 259 22.39 -4.78 15.32
C PHE A 259 22.85 -6.22 15.09
N VAL A 260 21.89 -7.14 15.09
CA VAL A 260 22.05 -8.51 14.59
C VAL A 260 20.97 -8.75 13.54
N LEU A 261 21.39 -8.99 12.29
CA LEU A 261 20.53 -9.53 11.24
C LEU A 261 20.62 -11.06 11.32
N MET A 262 19.49 -11.72 11.48
CA MET A 262 19.45 -13.15 11.78
C MET A 262 18.44 -13.87 10.90
N ASP A 263 18.89 -14.84 10.12
CA ASP A 263 17.97 -15.70 9.38
C ASP A 263 17.12 -16.53 10.35
N TRP A 264 15.85 -16.68 10.01
CA TRP A 264 14.94 -17.50 10.80
C TRP A 264 15.34 -18.97 10.76
N ARG A 265 15.74 -19.48 9.59
CA ARG A 265 15.97 -20.91 9.31
C ARG A 265 17.46 -21.26 9.38
N LEU A 266 18.03 -21.13 10.56
CA LEU A 266 19.40 -21.59 10.79
C LEU A 266 19.46 -23.11 11.06
N PRO A 267 20.57 -23.78 10.72
CA PRO A 267 20.83 -25.16 11.06
C PRO A 267 20.88 -25.36 12.58
N SER A 268 20.38 -26.50 13.07
CA SER A 268 20.40 -26.92 14.49
C SER A 268 19.51 -26.12 15.45
N MET A 269 19.57 -24.78 15.40
CA MET A 269 18.80 -23.86 16.24
C MET A 269 18.16 -22.80 15.34
N ASP A 270 16.85 -22.57 15.50
CA ASP A 270 16.17 -21.51 14.74
C ASP A 270 16.57 -20.10 15.22
N GLY A 271 16.41 -19.10 14.34
CA GLY A 271 16.77 -17.72 14.62
C GLY A 271 16.00 -17.12 15.81
N LEU A 272 14.78 -17.57 16.10
CA LEU A 272 14.06 -17.10 17.29
C LEU A 272 14.70 -17.59 18.59
N ALA A 273 15.07 -18.86 18.66
CA ALA A 273 15.75 -19.44 19.82
C ALA A 273 17.10 -18.76 20.06
N ALA A 274 17.86 -18.51 18.99
CA ALA A 274 19.12 -17.78 19.06
C ALA A 274 18.91 -16.33 19.53
N SER A 275 17.86 -15.66 19.05
CA SER A 275 17.48 -14.31 19.49
C SER A 275 17.19 -14.26 20.99
N ALA A 276 16.44 -15.24 21.50
CA ALA A 276 16.16 -15.37 22.92
C ALA A 276 17.43 -15.60 23.76
N GLU A 277 18.35 -16.45 23.29
CA GLU A 277 19.61 -16.70 23.97
C GLU A 277 20.46 -15.43 24.09
N ILE A 278 20.57 -14.66 23.00
CA ILE A 278 21.31 -13.40 22.95
C ILE A 278 20.71 -12.36 23.91
N LYS A 279 19.38 -12.16 23.87
CA LYS A 279 18.71 -11.15 24.70
C LYS A 279 18.77 -11.48 26.20
N GLN A 280 18.77 -12.76 26.57
CA GLN A 280 18.75 -13.18 27.97
C GLN A 280 20.13 -13.22 28.65
N HIS A 281 21.22 -13.41 27.89
CA HIS A 281 22.54 -13.70 28.45
C HIS A 281 23.58 -12.59 28.25
N ASN A 282 23.19 -11.42 27.76
CA ASN A 282 24.08 -10.30 27.45
C ASN A 282 23.72 -9.05 28.28
N GLN A 283 24.74 -8.31 28.72
CA GLN A 283 24.56 -7.07 29.47
C GLN A 283 24.09 -5.92 28.58
N HIS A 284 24.59 -5.85 27.34
CA HIS A 284 24.19 -4.90 26.32
C HIS A 284 23.67 -5.67 25.10
N PRO A 285 22.40 -6.14 25.14
CA PRO A 285 21.87 -6.93 24.04
C PRO A 285 21.66 -6.05 22.79
N PRO A 286 22.04 -6.51 21.59
CA PRO A 286 21.82 -5.78 20.34
C PRO A 286 20.33 -5.69 19.98
N VAL A 287 20.00 -4.84 19.00
CA VAL A 287 18.73 -4.90 18.28
C VAL A 287 18.76 -6.09 17.32
N ILE A 288 17.79 -6.99 17.41
CA ILE A 288 17.72 -8.21 16.60
C ILE A 288 16.62 -8.07 15.55
N ILE A 289 17.03 -8.15 14.29
CA ILE A 289 16.18 -8.11 13.11
C ILE A 289 16.20 -9.52 12.50
N VAL A 290 15.03 -10.17 12.45
CA VAL A 290 14.93 -11.51 11.89
C VAL A 290 14.50 -11.47 10.44
N GLU A 291 15.24 -12.18 9.59
CA GLU A 291 15.01 -12.30 8.16
C GLU A 291 14.08 -13.49 7.88
N THR A 292 13.08 -13.31 7.01
CA THR A 292 12.10 -14.35 6.75
C THR A 292 11.47 -14.27 5.36
N ALA A 293 11.26 -15.42 4.72
CA ALA A 293 10.44 -15.55 3.51
C ALA A 293 8.91 -15.49 3.80
N TYR A 294 8.51 -15.69 5.06
CA TYR A 294 7.13 -15.65 5.53
C TYR A 294 6.96 -14.43 6.43
N GLY A 295 6.48 -13.30 5.91
CA GLY A 295 6.39 -12.03 6.65
C GLY A 295 5.47 -12.05 7.89
N GLN A 296 4.42 -11.22 7.91
CA GLN A 296 3.54 -11.05 9.09
C GLN A 296 2.76 -12.31 9.52
N GLN A 297 2.84 -13.41 8.76
CA GLN A 297 2.22 -14.69 9.10
C GLN A 297 2.89 -15.39 10.29
N LEU A 298 4.20 -15.19 10.49
CA LEU A 298 4.94 -15.71 11.66
C LEU A 298 4.44 -15.09 12.97
N LEU A 299 4.12 -13.79 12.96
CA LEU A 299 3.53 -13.09 14.11
C LEU A 299 2.13 -13.61 14.49
N ARG A 300 1.45 -14.31 13.58
CA ARG A 300 0.09 -14.84 13.77
C ARG A 300 0.07 -16.33 14.15
N GLY A 301 1.06 -17.12 13.74
CA GLY A 301 1.05 -18.59 13.84
C GLY A 301 1.77 -19.18 15.06
N GLU A 302 2.85 -18.55 15.53
CA GLU A 302 3.67 -19.07 16.64
C GLU A 302 3.78 -18.02 17.76
N ARG A 303 2.70 -17.85 18.53
CA ARG A 303 2.63 -16.97 19.72
C ARG A 303 3.48 -17.47 20.91
N ALA A 304 4.60 -18.13 20.68
CA ALA A 304 5.40 -18.71 21.75
C ALA A 304 6.74 -18.00 22.02
N ASN A 305 7.40 -17.31 21.07
CA ASN A 305 8.80 -16.89 21.30
C ASN A 305 9.28 -15.59 20.59
N THR A 306 8.40 -14.73 20.04
CA THR A 306 8.85 -13.48 19.37
C THR A 306 9.16 -12.32 20.32
N GLU A 307 9.09 -12.51 21.64
CA GLU A 307 9.38 -11.46 22.65
C GLU A 307 10.81 -10.90 22.56
N HIS A 308 11.73 -11.67 21.96
CA HIS A 308 13.16 -11.36 21.90
C HIS A 308 13.60 -10.85 20.51
N VAL A 309 12.65 -10.56 19.62
CA VAL A 309 12.90 -10.03 18.27
C VAL A 309 12.36 -8.61 18.17
N ASP A 310 13.21 -7.68 17.74
CA ASP A 310 12.84 -6.26 17.67
C ASP A 310 12.18 -5.89 16.33
N ALA A 311 12.57 -6.56 15.24
CA ALA A 311 12.00 -6.33 13.91
C ALA A 311 12.02 -7.58 13.04
N LEU A 312 11.19 -7.56 11.98
CA LEU A 312 11.18 -8.56 10.92
C LEU A 312 11.53 -7.90 9.59
N LEU A 313 12.34 -8.57 8.77
CA LEU A 313 12.68 -8.16 7.42
C LEU A 313 12.31 -9.29 6.44
N THR A 314 11.49 -8.96 5.45
CA THR A 314 11.00 -9.96 4.49
C THR A 314 11.98 -10.14 3.34
N LYS A 315 12.36 -11.40 3.05
CA LYS A 315 13.15 -11.74 1.86
C LYS A 315 12.28 -11.59 0.58
N PRO A 316 12.83 -11.09 -0.55
CA PRO A 316 14.22 -10.67 -0.76
C PRO A 316 14.51 -9.32 -0.09
N ILE A 317 15.68 -9.21 0.52
CA ILE A 317 16.11 -7.99 1.21
C ILE A 317 16.67 -7.01 0.19
N THR A 318 16.13 -5.79 0.19
CA THR A 318 16.60 -4.68 -0.66
C THR A 318 17.39 -3.67 0.17
N PRO A 319 18.29 -2.88 -0.45
CA PRO A 319 18.98 -1.80 0.25
C PRO A 319 18.01 -0.84 0.96
N SER A 320 16.93 -0.42 0.31
CA SER A 320 15.91 0.45 0.92
C SER A 320 15.25 -0.17 2.15
N SER A 321 14.76 -1.41 2.05
CA SER A 321 14.05 -2.07 3.17
C SER A 321 14.95 -2.30 4.38
N LEU A 322 16.24 -2.64 4.16
CA LEU A 322 17.22 -2.76 5.23
C LEU A 322 17.54 -1.38 5.84
N PHE A 323 17.77 -0.36 5.02
CA PHE A 323 18.04 1.00 5.47
C PHE A 323 16.92 1.56 6.35
N ASP A 324 15.67 1.45 5.88
CA ASP A 324 14.47 1.91 6.60
C ASP A 324 14.31 1.20 7.94
N THR A 325 14.72 -0.07 7.99
CA THR A 325 14.72 -0.85 9.22
C THR A 325 15.80 -0.36 10.18
N LEU A 326 17.03 -0.15 9.72
CA LEU A 326 18.12 0.34 10.58
C LEU A 326 17.82 1.73 11.17
N ILE A 327 17.37 2.69 10.34
CA ILE A 327 17.02 4.04 10.82
C ILE A 327 15.98 4.02 11.93
N ARG A 328 14.94 3.19 11.77
CA ARG A 328 13.84 3.07 12.73
C ARG A 328 14.32 2.76 14.16
N PHE A 329 15.45 2.05 14.29
CA PHE A 329 16.01 1.65 15.58
C PHE A 329 17.24 2.47 16.00
N MET A 330 17.89 3.18 15.07
CA MET A 330 18.90 4.20 15.42
C MET A 330 18.29 5.36 16.21
N ASP A 331 17.09 5.81 15.82
CA ASP A 331 16.40 6.87 16.56
C ASP A 331 15.95 6.41 17.96
N LYS A 332 15.74 5.10 18.17
CA LYS A 332 15.43 4.53 19.50
C LYS A 332 16.66 4.46 20.41
N THR A 333 17.82 4.05 19.90
CA THR A 333 19.07 3.96 20.68
C THR A 333 19.63 5.33 21.07
N ALA A 334 19.41 6.37 20.26
CA ALA A 334 19.74 7.75 20.63
C ALA A 334 18.87 8.28 21.79
N VAL A 335 17.64 7.78 21.93
CA VAL A 335 16.70 8.20 22.98
C VAL A 335 16.88 7.40 24.28
N GLU A 336 17.36 6.15 24.21
CA GLU A 336 17.68 5.32 25.39
C GLU A 336 18.83 5.91 26.24
N ALA A 337 19.79 6.61 25.64
CA ALA A 337 20.80 7.38 26.38
C ALA A 337 20.24 8.57 27.18
N THR A 338 18.98 8.95 26.93
CA THR A 338 18.27 10.07 27.59
C THR A 338 17.05 9.66 28.41
N GLY A 339 16.82 8.36 28.62
CA GLY A 339 15.86 7.88 29.62
C GLY A 339 14.41 8.28 29.35
N VAL A 340 13.98 8.25 28.09
CA VAL A 340 12.55 8.36 27.73
C VAL A 340 12.20 7.13 26.90
N GLU A 341 11.46 6.19 27.48
CA GLU A 341 10.90 5.06 26.71
C GLU A 341 9.93 5.60 25.65
N VAL A 342 10.22 5.34 24.37
CA VAL A 342 9.35 5.71 23.24
C VAL A 342 8.53 4.51 22.84
N SER A 343 7.25 4.51 23.19
CA SER A 343 6.26 3.60 22.63
C SER A 343 5.67 4.14 21.32
N ASP A 344 5.49 3.19 20.40
CA ASP A 344 4.50 3.10 19.32
C ASP A 344 4.42 4.10 18.16
N ILE A 345 4.05 3.50 17.03
CA ILE A 345 3.77 4.01 15.67
C ILE A 345 2.71 5.14 15.62
N SER A 346 2.19 5.60 16.76
CA SER A 346 0.94 6.35 16.87
C SER A 346 1.01 7.87 16.68
N MET A 347 2.15 8.48 16.33
CA MET A 347 2.27 9.95 16.22
C MET A 347 3.18 10.46 15.07
N ARG A 348 3.33 9.71 13.98
CA ARG A 348 4.26 10.03 12.87
C ARG A 348 3.99 11.37 12.17
N LEU A 349 2.76 11.90 12.24
CA LEU A 349 2.32 13.14 11.60
C LEU A 349 1.93 14.21 12.63
N SER A 350 2.32 14.04 13.89
CA SER A 350 1.96 14.95 14.99
C SER A 350 2.34 16.40 14.69
N GLY A 351 1.35 17.31 14.75
CA GLY A 351 1.59 18.74 14.53
C GLY A 351 1.54 19.20 13.07
N LEU A 352 1.30 18.31 12.10
CA LEU A 352 1.02 18.70 10.72
C LEU A 352 -0.43 19.12 10.54
N HIS A 353 -0.65 20.19 9.77
CA HIS A 353 -1.97 20.62 9.33
C HIS A 353 -2.17 20.25 7.85
N LEU A 354 -3.03 19.26 7.60
CA LEU A 354 -3.29 18.71 6.28
C LEU A 354 -4.65 19.19 5.76
N LEU A 355 -4.73 19.47 4.46
CA LEU A 355 -6.00 19.67 3.77
C LEU A 355 -6.30 18.42 2.92
N LEU A 356 -7.34 17.67 3.28
CA LEU A 356 -7.85 16.55 2.52
C LEU A 356 -8.95 17.02 1.57
N VAL A 357 -8.81 16.76 0.27
CA VAL A 357 -9.78 17.10 -0.76
C VAL A 357 -10.26 15.81 -1.42
N GLU A 358 -11.49 15.42 -1.12
CA GLU A 358 -12.10 14.14 -1.54
C GLU A 358 -13.61 14.35 -1.63
N ASP A 359 -14.31 13.82 -2.64
CA ASP A 359 -15.76 14.03 -2.81
C ASP A 359 -16.63 12.93 -2.17
N ASN A 360 -16.02 11.80 -1.81
CA ASN A 360 -16.70 10.68 -1.19
C ASN A 360 -16.56 10.70 0.33
N VAL A 361 -17.68 10.93 1.03
CA VAL A 361 -17.76 10.99 2.50
C VAL A 361 -17.14 9.76 3.20
N ILE A 362 -17.26 8.56 2.62
CA ILE A 362 -16.67 7.35 3.20
C ILE A 362 -15.14 7.39 3.10
N ASN A 363 -14.60 7.84 1.96
CA ASN A 363 -13.15 7.97 1.77
C ASN A 363 -12.59 9.11 2.63
N GLN A 364 -13.33 10.22 2.76
CA GLN A 364 -12.99 11.32 3.67
C GLN A 364 -12.86 10.80 5.10
N GLU A 365 -13.85 10.06 5.59
CA GLU A 365 -13.87 9.54 6.97
C GLU A 365 -12.70 8.57 7.23
N VAL A 366 -12.44 7.66 6.29
CA VAL A 366 -11.32 6.71 6.37
C VAL A 366 -9.98 7.44 6.39
N ALA A 367 -9.73 8.34 5.43
CA ALA A 367 -8.48 9.07 5.33
C ALA A 367 -8.27 10.04 6.50
N CYS A 368 -9.31 10.78 6.91
CA CYS A 368 -9.24 11.66 8.08
C CYS A 368 -8.89 10.89 9.34
N LYS A 369 -9.58 9.78 9.63
CA LYS A 369 -9.30 9.01 10.84
C LYS A 369 -7.92 8.34 10.82
N MET A 370 -7.43 7.94 9.66
CA MET A 370 -6.05 7.45 9.50
C MET A 370 -5.02 8.53 9.82
N LEU A 371 -5.20 9.74 9.28
CA LEU A 371 -4.29 10.88 9.46
C LEU A 371 -4.36 11.47 10.87
N GLU A 372 -5.56 11.62 11.43
CA GLU A 372 -5.79 12.06 12.82
C GLU A 372 -5.18 11.08 13.83
N ARG A 373 -5.33 9.76 13.62
CA ARG A 373 -4.67 8.74 14.47
C ARG A 373 -3.15 8.78 14.36
N ALA A 374 -2.60 9.23 13.23
CA ALA A 374 -1.17 9.47 13.08
C ALA A 374 -0.72 10.83 13.67
N GLY A 375 -1.64 11.63 14.22
CA GLY A 375 -1.36 12.88 14.92
C GLY A 375 -1.56 14.15 14.11
N ALA A 376 -1.97 14.08 12.84
CA ALA A 376 -2.21 15.25 12.00
C ALA A 376 -3.55 15.92 12.33
N SER A 377 -3.62 17.24 12.18
CA SER A 377 -4.88 17.98 12.12
C SER A 377 -5.36 18.02 10.66
N VAL A 378 -6.58 17.57 10.37
CA VAL A 378 -7.09 17.46 9.01
C VAL A 378 -8.26 18.42 8.79
N LEU A 379 -8.17 19.25 7.76
CA LEU A 379 -9.29 19.99 7.19
C LEU A 379 -9.82 19.24 5.98
N VAL A 380 -11.14 19.22 5.79
CA VAL A 380 -11.79 18.50 4.69
C VAL A 380 -12.43 19.48 3.73
N ALA A 381 -12.26 19.23 2.43
CA ALA A 381 -12.95 19.89 1.35
C ALA A 381 -13.56 18.84 0.41
N ASN A 382 -14.79 19.08 -0.06
CA ASN A 382 -15.51 18.13 -0.89
C ASN A 382 -15.11 18.20 -2.38
N HIS A 383 -14.46 19.30 -2.80
CA HIS A 383 -14.01 19.54 -4.17
C HIS A 383 -12.99 20.70 -4.23
N GLY A 384 -12.42 20.92 -5.41
CA GLY A 384 -11.37 21.93 -5.63
C GLY A 384 -11.74 23.37 -5.25
N GLU A 385 -12.97 23.83 -5.54
CA GLU A 385 -13.40 25.21 -5.17
C GLU A 385 -13.50 25.41 -3.66
N GLU A 386 -13.93 24.40 -2.92
CA GLU A 386 -13.99 24.45 -1.47
C GLU A 386 -12.59 24.43 -0.87
N ALA A 387 -11.68 23.64 -1.44
CA ALA A 387 -10.26 23.65 -1.07
C ALA A 387 -9.64 25.05 -1.26
N LEU A 388 -9.89 25.72 -2.39
CA LEU A 388 -9.45 27.10 -2.62
C LEU A 388 -10.08 28.08 -1.61
N SER A 389 -11.35 27.90 -1.28
CA SER A 389 -12.04 28.73 -0.28
C SER A 389 -11.44 28.55 1.12
N TRP A 390 -11.09 27.32 1.50
CA TRP A 390 -10.35 27.04 2.73
C TRP A 390 -8.98 27.71 2.71
N MET A 391 -8.23 27.59 1.62
CA MET A 391 -6.91 28.23 1.46
C MET A 391 -6.98 29.77 1.58
N GLU A 392 -8.06 30.40 1.10
CA GLU A 392 -8.29 31.84 1.22
C GLU A 392 -8.71 32.30 2.62
N ARG A 393 -9.53 31.50 3.30
CA ARG A 393 -10.09 31.83 4.63
C ARG A 393 -9.15 31.48 5.77
N SER A 394 -8.22 30.55 5.55
CA SER A 394 -7.32 30.05 6.58
C SER A 394 -6.20 31.05 6.84
N GLY A 395 -6.21 31.64 8.04
CA GLY A 395 -5.01 32.24 8.65
C GLY A 395 -4.05 31.18 9.24
N ALA A 396 -4.43 29.91 9.16
CA ALA A 396 -3.66 28.76 9.63
C ALA A 396 -2.70 28.27 8.55
N ARG A 397 -1.54 27.76 8.99
CA ARG A 397 -0.53 27.15 8.12
C ARG A 397 -1.05 25.79 7.64
N ILE A 398 -1.10 25.57 6.32
CA ILE A 398 -1.35 24.25 5.71
C ILE A 398 0.00 23.71 5.26
N ASP A 399 0.35 22.53 5.77
CA ASP A 399 1.66 21.92 5.54
C ASP A 399 1.66 21.01 4.31
N ALA A 400 0.54 20.36 3.98
CA ALA A 400 0.34 19.66 2.71
C ALA A 400 -1.15 19.52 2.35
N ILE A 401 -1.41 19.26 1.08
CA ILE A 401 -2.73 19.00 0.51
C ILE A 401 -2.77 17.60 -0.07
N LEU A 402 -3.71 16.77 0.38
CA LEU A 402 -4.04 15.47 -0.20
C LEU A 402 -5.23 15.67 -1.15
N MET A 403 -5.02 15.46 -2.44
CA MET A 403 -5.96 15.91 -3.48
C MET A 403 -6.46 14.74 -4.31
N ASP A 404 -7.76 14.44 -4.25
CA ASP A 404 -8.36 13.50 -5.20
C ASP A 404 -8.34 14.08 -6.62
N MET A 405 -8.08 13.22 -7.60
CA MET A 405 -7.97 13.60 -9.01
C MET A 405 -9.32 13.82 -9.66
N GLN A 406 -10.33 13.04 -9.28
CA GLN A 406 -11.63 13.03 -9.94
C GLN A 406 -12.72 13.41 -8.97
N MET A 407 -13.11 14.69 -8.99
CA MET A 407 -14.16 15.26 -8.13
C MET A 407 -15.13 16.12 -8.95
N PRO A 408 -16.41 16.24 -8.55
CA PRO A 408 -17.37 17.14 -9.17
C PRO A 408 -17.00 18.62 -8.91
N VAL A 409 -17.64 19.52 -9.67
CA VAL A 409 -17.46 20.99 -9.61
C VAL A 409 -16.08 21.45 -10.10
N MET A 410 -15.01 21.10 -9.40
CA MET A 410 -13.63 21.39 -9.78
C MET A 410 -12.75 20.20 -9.44
N ASP A 411 -12.13 19.63 -10.47
CA ASP A 411 -11.25 18.47 -10.35
C ASP A 411 -9.88 18.83 -9.76
N GLY A 412 -9.12 17.80 -9.36
CA GLY A 412 -7.82 17.97 -8.71
C GLY A 412 -6.77 18.68 -9.58
N LEU A 413 -6.85 18.51 -10.91
CA LEU A 413 -5.93 19.15 -11.86
C LEU A 413 -6.18 20.66 -11.93
N GLN A 414 -7.44 21.06 -12.10
CA GLN A 414 -7.87 22.46 -12.12
C GLN A 414 -7.59 23.16 -10.80
N ALA A 415 -7.85 22.49 -9.68
CA ALA A 415 -7.54 23.01 -8.34
C ALA A 415 -6.03 23.26 -8.17
N THR A 416 -5.20 22.30 -8.57
CA THR A 416 -3.74 22.39 -8.47
C THR A 416 -3.20 23.55 -9.30
N GLN A 417 -3.63 23.71 -10.56
CA GLN A 417 -3.20 24.82 -11.41
C GLN A 417 -3.49 26.18 -10.75
N GLN A 418 -4.69 26.36 -10.19
CA GLN A 418 -5.05 27.60 -9.50
C GLN A 418 -4.25 27.83 -8.20
N ILE A 419 -3.95 26.77 -7.46
CA ILE A 419 -3.09 26.87 -6.27
C ILE A 419 -1.68 27.32 -6.67
N ARG A 420 -1.13 26.79 -7.78
CA ARG A 420 0.22 27.10 -8.27
C ARG A 420 0.38 28.50 -8.88
N GLU A 421 -0.70 29.11 -9.34
CA GLU A 421 -0.72 30.50 -9.81
C GLU A 421 -0.51 31.50 -8.66
N ARG A 422 -0.85 31.13 -7.41
CA ARG A 422 -0.71 32.01 -6.25
C ARG A 422 0.65 31.86 -5.59
N ARG A 423 1.40 32.95 -5.52
CA ARG A 423 2.78 32.99 -4.98
C ARG A 423 2.89 32.50 -3.54
N GLU A 424 1.84 32.69 -2.74
CA GLU A 424 1.79 32.31 -1.32
C GLU A 424 1.65 30.81 -1.10
N TRP A 425 1.06 30.08 -2.05
CA TRP A 425 0.76 28.63 -1.92
C TRP A 425 1.57 27.76 -2.87
N LYS A 426 2.39 28.40 -3.72
CA LYS A 426 3.17 27.75 -4.77
C LYS A 426 4.08 26.63 -4.26
N LEU A 427 4.54 26.72 -3.02
CA LEU A 427 5.46 25.76 -2.40
C LEU A 427 4.77 24.71 -1.53
N ILE A 428 3.46 24.82 -1.30
CA ILE A 428 2.74 23.85 -0.47
C ILE A 428 2.70 22.51 -1.22
N PRO A 429 3.19 21.40 -0.62
CA PRO A 429 3.11 20.08 -1.22
C PRO A 429 1.66 19.69 -1.54
N ILE A 430 1.43 19.24 -2.78
CA ILE A 430 0.14 18.65 -3.21
C ILE A 430 0.41 17.21 -3.61
N ILE A 431 -0.19 16.26 -2.89
CA ILE A 431 -0.07 14.82 -3.11
C ILE A 431 -1.39 14.34 -3.71
N ALA A 432 -1.33 13.82 -4.93
CA ALA A 432 -2.50 13.31 -5.64
C ALA A 432 -2.98 11.98 -5.04
N MET A 433 -4.28 11.76 -4.93
CA MET A 433 -4.86 10.47 -4.59
C MET A 433 -5.53 9.90 -5.84
N THR A 434 -5.06 8.76 -6.37
CA THR A 434 -5.44 8.31 -7.73
C THR A 434 -5.98 6.87 -7.74
N ALA A 435 -7.09 6.59 -8.41
CA ALA A 435 -7.70 5.24 -8.48
C ALA A 435 -7.05 4.29 -9.51
N ASN A 436 -6.10 4.79 -10.31
CA ASN A 436 -5.40 4.02 -11.33
C ASN A 436 -4.01 4.64 -11.54
N ALA A 437 -2.94 3.89 -11.31
CA ALA A 437 -1.56 4.29 -11.58
C ALA A 437 -1.23 4.24 -13.08
N ARG A 438 -2.12 4.78 -13.94
CA ARG A 438 -1.90 4.84 -15.39
C ARG A 438 -0.96 5.98 -15.74
N LYS A 439 -0.16 5.81 -16.80
CA LYS A 439 0.89 6.73 -17.25
C LYS A 439 0.34 8.13 -17.58
N GLU A 440 -0.86 8.20 -18.15
CA GLU A 440 -1.51 9.44 -18.56
C GLU A 440 -1.97 10.28 -17.34
N ASP A 441 -2.43 9.61 -16.28
CA ASP A 441 -2.92 10.27 -15.06
C ASP A 441 -1.75 10.86 -14.25
N ARG A 442 -0.62 10.15 -14.17
CA ARG A 442 0.59 10.62 -13.46
C ARG A 442 1.27 11.81 -14.16
N GLN A 443 1.33 11.79 -15.50
CA GLN A 443 1.89 12.91 -16.27
C GLN A 443 1.03 14.16 -16.12
N ALA A 444 -0.30 14.03 -16.17
CA ALA A 444 -1.21 15.15 -15.94
C ALA A 444 -1.06 15.75 -14.54
N CYS A 445 -0.86 14.93 -13.49
CA CYS A 445 -0.60 15.39 -12.12
C CYS A 445 0.66 16.28 -12.04
N LEU A 446 1.76 15.80 -12.63
CA LEU A 446 3.04 16.51 -12.60
C LEU A 446 3.00 17.81 -13.43
N GLU A 447 2.36 17.78 -14.60
CA GLU A 447 2.19 18.97 -15.45
C GLU A 447 1.31 20.03 -14.80
N ALA A 448 0.29 19.62 -14.02
CA ALA A 448 -0.53 20.53 -13.23
C ALA A 448 0.23 21.12 -12.03
N GLY A 449 1.39 20.56 -11.66
CA GLY A 449 2.26 21.04 -10.59
C GLY A 449 2.07 20.32 -9.25
N MET A 450 1.49 19.12 -9.23
CA MET A 450 1.47 18.25 -8.04
C MET A 450 2.88 17.71 -7.75
N ASN A 451 3.14 17.43 -6.47
CA ASN A 451 4.44 16.99 -5.97
C ASN A 451 4.61 15.47 -6.04
N ASP A 452 3.55 14.74 -5.73
CA ASP A 452 3.56 13.28 -5.70
C ASP A 452 2.17 12.69 -5.85
N HIS A 453 2.05 11.37 -5.74
CA HIS A 453 0.81 10.63 -5.83
C HIS A 453 0.80 9.40 -4.91
N VAL A 454 -0.37 9.07 -4.39
CA VAL A 454 -0.66 7.87 -3.62
C VAL A 454 -1.81 7.13 -4.32
N PRO A 455 -1.65 5.83 -4.64
CA PRO A 455 -2.72 5.05 -5.24
C PRO A 455 -3.85 4.81 -4.24
N LYS A 456 -5.08 4.78 -4.75
CA LYS A 456 -6.28 4.28 -4.07
C LYS A 456 -6.45 2.80 -4.47
N PRO A 457 -6.71 1.86 -3.55
CA PRO A 457 -6.98 2.09 -2.12
C PRO A 457 -5.75 2.56 -1.36
N ILE A 458 -5.97 3.50 -0.43
CA ILE A 458 -4.91 4.17 0.33
C ILE A 458 -4.18 3.12 1.17
N ASP A 459 -2.87 2.99 0.95
CA ASP A 459 -1.96 2.28 1.83
C ASP A 459 -1.47 3.26 2.92
N PRO A 460 -1.75 3.03 4.21
CA PRO A 460 -1.35 3.92 5.29
C PRO A 460 0.16 4.13 5.39
N GLU A 461 0.98 3.11 5.15
CA GLU A 461 2.45 3.25 5.26
C GLU A 461 3.01 4.10 4.13
N LEU A 462 2.51 3.88 2.91
CA LEU A 462 2.86 4.69 1.75
C LEU A 462 2.36 6.14 1.91
N LEU A 463 1.13 6.34 2.37
CA LEU A 463 0.58 7.68 2.59
C LEU A 463 1.39 8.45 3.64
N PHE A 464 1.70 7.83 4.79
CA PHE A 464 2.43 8.49 5.86
C PHE A 464 3.88 8.81 5.45
N SER A 465 4.55 7.88 4.77
CA SER A 465 5.91 8.11 4.26
C SER A 465 5.97 9.21 3.21
N THR A 466 5.00 9.26 2.29
CA THR A 466 4.90 10.37 1.32
C THR A 466 4.67 11.71 2.04
N ILE A 467 3.78 11.77 3.03
CA ILE A 467 3.54 13.02 3.77
C ILE A 467 4.78 13.47 4.55
N THR A 468 5.45 12.57 5.28
CA THR A 468 6.66 12.92 6.04
C THR A 468 7.81 13.34 5.15
N GLN A 469 7.96 12.71 3.97
CA GLN A 469 8.95 13.09 2.97
C GLN A 469 8.77 14.56 2.51
N TRP A 470 7.53 15.01 2.31
CA TRP A 470 7.24 16.35 1.79
C TRP A 470 7.08 17.43 2.88
N CYS A 471 6.69 17.05 4.09
CA CYS A 471 6.45 17.99 5.20
C CYS A 471 7.60 18.07 6.22
N GLY A 472 8.51 17.08 6.25
CA GLY A 472 9.52 16.90 7.30
C GLY A 472 8.94 16.28 8.58
N VAL A 473 9.82 15.80 9.48
CA VAL A 473 9.43 15.21 10.77
C VAL A 473 9.26 16.32 11.82
N PRO A 474 8.10 16.47 12.48
CA PRO A 474 7.90 17.49 13.52
C PRO A 474 8.48 17.06 14.89
N ASP A 475 9.08 18.02 15.61
CA ASP A 475 9.57 17.86 17.00
C ASP A 475 8.42 17.61 18.02
N SER A 476 8.68 16.76 19.01
CA SER A 476 7.72 16.04 19.89
C SER A 476 6.84 16.84 20.88
N ALA A 477 5.71 16.20 21.31
CA ALA A 477 5.06 16.10 22.65
C ALA A 477 3.49 16.14 22.54
N THR A 478 2.59 15.39 23.22
CA THR A 478 2.52 14.79 24.58
C THR A 478 1.24 13.90 24.73
N LEU A 479 1.31 12.71 25.37
CA LEU A 479 0.32 11.90 26.19
C LEU A 479 -1.17 11.71 25.71
N VAL A 480 -1.85 10.54 25.75
CA VAL A 480 -2.25 9.64 26.89
C VAL A 480 -2.69 8.24 26.36
N GLU A 481 -2.48 7.17 27.15
CA GLU A 481 -2.83 5.74 26.95
C GLU A 481 -4.35 5.41 26.92
N HIS A 482 -4.74 4.38 26.16
CA HIS A 482 -5.61 3.24 26.57
C HIS A 482 -5.63 2.14 25.49
N ALA A 483 -5.36 0.89 25.88
CA ALA A 483 -5.46 -0.31 25.04
C ALA A 483 -6.68 -1.16 25.45
N VAL A 484 -7.36 -1.79 24.47
CA VAL A 484 -8.34 -2.87 24.71
C VAL A 484 -8.06 -4.04 23.76
N HIS A 485 -7.81 -5.22 24.35
CA HIS A 485 -7.70 -6.52 23.66
C HIS A 485 -9.09 -7.13 23.41
N ILE A 486 -9.28 -7.77 22.25
CA ILE A 486 -10.39 -8.72 22.01
C ILE A 486 -9.83 -10.02 21.41
N GLU A 487 -10.13 -11.15 22.06
CA GLU A 487 -9.89 -12.52 21.60
C GLU A 487 -10.89 -12.94 20.51
N GLN A 488 -10.45 -13.68 19.49
CA GLN A 488 -11.28 -14.20 18.39
C GLN A 488 -11.65 -15.69 18.55
N GLN A 489 -12.83 -16.06 18.03
CA GLN A 489 -13.15 -17.40 17.52
C GLN A 489 -13.71 -17.26 16.09
N GLN A 490 -13.16 -18.03 15.13
CA GLN A 490 -13.49 -17.99 13.69
C GLN A 490 -14.53 -19.05 13.29
N GLU A 491 -15.58 -18.63 12.56
CA GLU A 491 -16.31 -19.44 11.57
C GLU A 491 -16.29 -18.71 10.22
N SER A 492 -16.11 -19.45 9.13
CA SER A 492 -15.81 -18.92 7.78
C SER A 492 -17.02 -18.25 7.11
N LEU A 493 -16.98 -16.92 6.95
CA LEU A 493 -17.92 -16.17 6.10
C LEU A 493 -17.42 -16.12 4.65
N GLN A 494 -18.27 -16.50 3.68
CA GLN A 494 -17.89 -16.60 2.26
C GLN A 494 -17.98 -15.28 1.47
N VAL A 495 -18.50 -14.18 2.05
CA VAL A 495 -18.82 -12.93 1.32
C VAL A 495 -17.78 -11.81 1.57
N ILE A 496 -17.06 -11.85 2.68
CA ILE A 496 -16.09 -10.81 3.08
C ILE A 496 -14.83 -11.47 3.63
N ASP A 497 -13.68 -10.98 3.21
CA ASP A 497 -12.42 -11.25 3.91
C ASP A 497 -12.37 -10.37 5.17
N LEU A 498 -12.90 -10.90 6.27
CA LEU A 498 -13.06 -10.16 7.52
C LEU A 498 -11.72 -9.72 8.11
N ASP A 499 -10.67 -10.51 7.93
CA ASP A 499 -9.34 -10.22 8.43
C ASP A 499 -8.67 -9.10 7.62
N LEU A 500 -8.85 -9.09 6.29
CA LEU A 500 -8.40 -8.00 5.43
C LEU A 500 -9.22 -6.72 5.67
N ALA A 501 -10.54 -6.85 5.86
CA ALA A 501 -11.42 -5.73 6.16
C ALA A 501 -11.10 -5.09 7.52
N LEU A 502 -10.80 -5.92 8.54
CA LEU A 502 -10.33 -5.47 9.84
C LEU A 502 -8.96 -4.81 9.78
N ALA A 503 -8.01 -5.39 9.03
CA ALA A 503 -6.69 -4.78 8.84
C ALA A 503 -6.80 -3.38 8.21
N ARG A 504 -7.71 -3.20 7.25
CA ARG A 504 -7.98 -1.91 6.59
C ARG A 504 -8.70 -0.91 7.49
N THR A 505 -9.40 -1.36 8.53
CA THR A 505 -9.96 -0.50 9.59
C THR A 505 -9.09 -0.47 10.85
N SER A 506 -7.81 -0.83 10.76
CA SER A 506 -6.87 -0.84 11.90
C SER A 506 -7.36 -1.69 13.10
N ASN A 507 -7.96 -2.85 12.82
CA ASN A 507 -8.59 -3.78 13.77
C ASN A 507 -9.79 -3.22 14.57
N ASP A 508 -10.42 -2.13 14.10
CA ASP A 508 -11.63 -1.59 14.72
C ASP A 508 -12.90 -2.30 14.20
N GLY A 509 -13.39 -3.27 14.97
CA GLY A 509 -14.56 -4.07 14.63
C GLY A 509 -15.88 -3.27 14.63
N LEU A 510 -16.00 -2.23 15.46
CA LEU A 510 -17.19 -1.39 15.49
C LEU A 510 -17.27 -0.50 14.25
N MET A 511 -16.15 0.10 13.86
CA MET A 511 -16.02 0.88 12.64
C MET A 511 -16.28 0.02 11.40
N LEU A 512 -15.66 -1.16 11.33
CA LEU A 512 -15.90 -2.09 10.22
C LEU A 512 -17.38 -2.46 10.09
N PHE A 513 -18.04 -2.78 11.21
CA PHE A 513 -19.46 -3.11 11.20
C PHE A 513 -20.33 -1.93 10.71
N ARG A 514 -20.06 -0.70 11.15
CA ARG A 514 -20.76 0.50 10.69
C ARG A 514 -20.60 0.71 9.19
N LEU A 515 -19.39 0.60 8.67
CA LEU A 515 -19.10 0.77 7.25
C LEU A 515 -19.76 -0.31 6.38
N LEU A 516 -19.75 -1.56 6.83
CA LEU A 516 -20.44 -2.67 6.15
C LEU A 516 -21.97 -2.48 6.16
N ASN A 517 -22.53 -1.97 7.27
CA ASN A 517 -23.95 -1.65 7.36
C ASN A 517 -24.33 -0.50 6.41
N THR A 518 -23.53 0.57 6.36
CA THR A 518 -23.73 1.69 5.43
C THR A 518 -23.63 1.24 3.97
N LEU A 519 -22.61 0.46 3.61
CA LEU A 519 -22.47 -0.12 2.27
C LEU A 519 -23.69 -1.00 1.92
N SER A 520 -24.15 -1.84 2.84
CA SER A 520 -25.31 -2.69 2.63
C SER A 520 -26.59 -1.89 2.36
N GLN A 521 -26.79 -0.76 3.04
CA GLN A 521 -27.97 0.08 2.87
C GLN A 521 -27.93 0.86 1.54
N GLN A 522 -26.76 1.37 1.16
CA GLN A 522 -26.59 2.19 -0.04
C GLN A 522 -26.50 1.35 -1.33
N SER A 523 -25.88 0.18 -1.27
CA SER A 523 -25.62 -0.69 -2.44
C SER A 523 -26.89 -1.06 -3.21
N HIS A 524 -28.00 -1.34 -2.54
CA HIS A 524 -29.28 -1.65 -3.21
C HIS A 524 -29.82 -0.49 -4.05
N VAL A 525 -29.67 0.73 -3.54
CA VAL A 525 -30.12 1.95 -4.22
C VAL A 525 -29.22 2.23 -5.41
N MET A 526 -27.90 2.11 -5.23
CA MET A 526 -26.89 2.34 -6.27
C MET A 526 -27.00 1.32 -7.41
N VAL A 527 -27.18 0.03 -7.13
CA VAL A 527 -27.33 -1.00 -8.18
C VAL A 527 -28.60 -0.79 -9.00
N LYS A 528 -29.71 -0.46 -8.34
CA LYS A 528 -30.97 -0.16 -9.04
C LYS A 528 -30.84 1.10 -9.90
N ALA A 529 -30.30 2.18 -9.35
CA ALA A 529 -30.07 3.43 -10.09
C ALA A 529 -29.14 3.22 -11.30
N ALA A 530 -28.06 2.45 -11.12
CA ALA A 530 -27.14 2.11 -12.21
C ALA A 530 -27.84 1.34 -13.33
N PHE A 531 -28.66 0.35 -13.00
CA PHE A 531 -29.41 -0.44 -13.97
C PHE A 531 -30.43 0.44 -14.75
N ASP A 532 -31.20 1.25 -14.03
CA ASP A 532 -32.22 2.12 -14.63
C ASP A 532 -31.59 3.17 -15.57
N LEU A 533 -30.47 3.78 -15.14
CA LEU A 533 -29.70 4.73 -15.96
C LEU A 533 -29.10 4.06 -17.20
N TYR A 534 -28.59 2.83 -17.07
CA TYR A 534 -28.04 2.07 -18.19
C TYR A 534 -29.13 1.74 -19.23
N GLN A 535 -30.31 1.29 -18.79
CA GLN A 535 -31.44 0.99 -19.68
C GLN A 535 -31.98 2.23 -20.42
N GLN A 536 -31.88 3.40 -19.80
CA GLN A 536 -32.30 4.68 -20.39
C GLN A 536 -31.24 5.28 -21.32
N GLY A 537 -30.07 4.63 -21.50
CA GLY A 537 -28.97 5.12 -22.32
C GLY A 537 -28.10 6.18 -21.64
N HIS A 538 -28.31 6.45 -20.35
CA HIS A 538 -27.50 7.37 -19.55
C HIS A 538 -26.23 6.69 -19.01
N VAL A 539 -25.38 6.25 -19.94
CA VAL A 539 -24.19 5.43 -19.66
C VAL A 539 -23.23 6.07 -18.64
N LYS A 540 -23.01 7.39 -18.73
CA LYS A 540 -22.14 8.12 -17.78
C LYS A 540 -22.68 8.10 -16.35
N GLY A 541 -24.00 8.20 -16.18
CA GLY A 541 -24.63 8.15 -14.86
C GLY A 541 -24.58 6.74 -14.25
N ALA A 542 -24.81 5.71 -15.08
CA ALA A 542 -24.65 4.32 -14.66
C ALA A 542 -23.21 4.00 -14.25
N TYR A 543 -22.24 4.51 -15.01
CA TYR A 543 -20.81 4.38 -14.72
C TYR A 543 -20.46 4.98 -13.35
N ALA A 544 -20.90 6.20 -13.05
CA ALA A 544 -20.62 6.85 -11.76
C ALA A 544 -21.15 6.03 -10.56
N GLN A 545 -22.39 5.53 -10.65
CA GLN A 545 -23.00 4.72 -9.58
C GLN A 545 -22.25 3.39 -9.35
N LEU A 546 -21.82 2.72 -10.43
CA LEU A 546 -21.06 1.48 -10.36
C LEU A 546 -19.61 1.70 -9.90
N HIS A 547 -19.00 2.82 -10.29
CA HIS A 547 -17.66 3.20 -9.88
C HIS A 547 -17.59 3.47 -8.37
N ASN A 548 -18.57 4.20 -7.84
CA ASN A 548 -18.69 4.42 -6.40
C ASN A 548 -18.89 3.11 -5.63
N LEU A 549 -19.78 2.24 -6.12
CA LEU A 549 -20.01 0.93 -5.51
C LEU A 549 -18.76 0.03 -5.56
N LYS A 550 -18.00 0.08 -6.66
CA LYS A 550 -16.71 -0.62 -6.81
C LYS A 550 -15.69 -0.15 -5.79
N GLY A 551 -15.57 1.17 -5.60
CA GLY A 551 -14.66 1.77 -4.62
C GLY A 551 -15.01 1.37 -3.20
N SER A 552 -16.26 1.58 -2.77
CA SER A 552 -16.71 1.27 -1.42
C SER A 552 -16.62 -0.22 -1.08
N SER A 553 -16.95 -1.11 -2.01
CA SER A 553 -16.80 -2.56 -1.82
C SER A 553 -15.34 -3.02 -1.83
N GLY A 554 -14.49 -2.36 -2.62
CA GLY A 554 -13.05 -2.61 -2.66
C GLY A 554 -12.34 -2.25 -1.36
N ASN A 555 -12.67 -1.09 -0.77
CA ASN A 555 -12.12 -0.62 0.50
C ASN A 555 -12.50 -1.52 1.68
N LEU A 556 -13.71 -2.07 1.68
CA LEU A 556 -14.24 -2.94 2.74
C LEU A 556 -14.01 -4.44 2.49
N SER A 557 -13.18 -4.79 1.50
CA SER A 557 -12.84 -6.19 1.15
C SER A 557 -14.05 -7.06 0.82
N VAL A 558 -15.12 -6.48 0.28
CA VAL A 558 -16.31 -7.19 -0.18
C VAL A 558 -16.09 -7.62 -1.63
N GLY A 559 -15.30 -8.67 -1.79
CA GLY A 559 -14.72 -9.07 -3.09
C GLY A 559 -15.74 -9.32 -4.19
N GLU A 560 -16.88 -9.95 -3.87
CA GLU A 560 -17.90 -10.29 -4.87
C GLU A 560 -18.56 -9.04 -5.50
N ILE A 561 -18.89 -8.03 -4.69
CA ILE A 561 -19.48 -6.77 -5.16
C ILE A 561 -18.44 -5.98 -5.98
N HIS A 562 -17.18 -5.96 -5.54
CA HIS A 562 -16.10 -5.28 -6.23
C HIS A 562 -15.81 -5.90 -7.62
N GLN A 563 -15.82 -7.23 -7.71
CA GLN A 563 -15.60 -7.94 -8.97
C GLN A 563 -16.75 -7.71 -9.97
N LEU A 564 -18.00 -7.86 -9.53
CA LEU A 564 -19.16 -7.71 -10.41
C LEU A 564 -19.34 -6.27 -10.90
N SER A 565 -19.10 -5.27 -10.04
CA SER A 565 -19.10 -3.86 -10.46
C SER A 565 -17.96 -3.55 -11.43
N SER A 566 -16.77 -4.12 -11.23
CA SER A 566 -15.64 -3.98 -12.16
C SER A 566 -15.93 -4.55 -13.55
N GLN A 567 -16.51 -5.75 -13.63
CA GLN A 567 -16.88 -6.38 -14.90
C GLN A 567 -17.90 -5.56 -15.69
N ILE A 568 -18.87 -4.95 -15.01
CA ILE A 568 -19.85 -4.09 -15.68
C ILE A 568 -19.20 -2.79 -16.18
N LEU A 569 -18.31 -2.17 -15.38
CA LEU A 569 -17.59 -0.96 -15.77
C LEU A 569 -16.65 -1.18 -16.95
N GLU A 570 -15.94 -2.31 -16.99
CA GLU A 570 -15.07 -2.67 -18.12
C GLU A 570 -15.86 -2.79 -19.42
N LYS A 571 -17.03 -3.42 -19.38
CA LYS A 571 -17.92 -3.54 -20.55
C LYS A 571 -18.48 -2.20 -21.00
N ILE A 572 -18.83 -1.32 -20.05
CA ILE A 572 -19.26 0.04 -20.36
C ILE A 572 -18.12 0.83 -21.05
N ASN A 573 -16.90 0.72 -20.54
CA ASN A 573 -15.73 1.41 -21.11
C ASN A 573 -15.29 0.88 -22.46
N ALA A 574 -15.48 -0.42 -22.72
CA ALA A 574 -15.22 -1.05 -24.00
C ALA A 574 -16.32 -0.78 -25.05
N GLU A 575 -17.33 0.03 -24.73
CA GLU A 575 -18.53 0.26 -25.54
C GLU A 575 -19.29 -1.03 -25.90
N GLU A 576 -19.11 -2.08 -25.08
CA GLU A 576 -19.79 -3.35 -25.25
C GLU A 576 -21.18 -3.33 -24.61
N ARG A 577 -22.08 -4.17 -25.13
CA ARG A 577 -23.38 -4.39 -24.50
C ARG A 577 -23.20 -5.17 -23.19
N VAL A 578 -23.63 -4.59 -22.08
CA VAL A 578 -23.65 -5.26 -20.77
C VAL A 578 -24.82 -6.23 -20.74
N ASP A 579 -24.53 -7.47 -20.34
CA ASP A 579 -25.57 -8.47 -20.11
C ASP A 579 -26.37 -8.11 -18.84
N PRO A 580 -27.72 -7.99 -18.92
CA PRO A 580 -28.56 -7.73 -17.75
C PRO A 580 -28.38 -8.71 -16.58
N THR A 581 -27.91 -9.93 -16.86
CA THR A 581 -27.62 -10.93 -15.82
C THR A 581 -26.52 -10.49 -14.85
N LEU A 582 -25.58 -9.63 -15.27
CA LEU A 582 -24.55 -9.09 -14.40
C LEU A 582 -25.12 -8.13 -13.34
N PHE A 583 -26.11 -7.31 -13.70
CA PHE A 583 -26.81 -6.45 -12.74
C PHE A 583 -27.64 -7.26 -11.75
N VAL A 584 -28.22 -8.38 -12.19
CA VAL A 584 -28.93 -9.33 -11.31
C VAL A 584 -27.95 -9.97 -10.33
N ALA A 585 -26.81 -10.47 -10.81
CA ALA A 585 -25.77 -11.06 -9.96
C ALA A 585 -25.21 -10.05 -8.94
N LEU A 586 -24.96 -8.80 -9.37
CA LEU A 586 -24.49 -7.73 -8.50
C LEU A 586 -25.51 -7.40 -7.40
N LYS A 587 -26.80 -7.38 -7.74
CA LYS A 587 -27.88 -7.19 -6.78
C LYS A 587 -27.92 -8.34 -5.75
N GLU A 588 -27.84 -9.58 -6.21
CA GLU A 588 -27.84 -10.76 -5.33
C GLU A 588 -26.62 -10.78 -4.39
N ALA A 589 -25.45 -10.30 -4.85
CA ALA A 589 -24.27 -10.15 -4.00
C ALA A 589 -24.47 -9.09 -2.89
N CYS A 590 -25.17 -7.99 -3.20
CA CYS A 590 -25.54 -6.99 -2.21
C CYS A 590 -26.56 -7.54 -1.19
N GLU A 591 -27.52 -8.36 -1.63
CA GLU A 591 -28.49 -9.04 -0.77
C GLU A 591 -27.80 -10.07 0.16
N ARG A 592 -26.79 -10.79 -0.35
CA ARG A 592 -25.96 -11.70 0.46
C ARG A 592 -25.18 -10.98 1.56
N LEU A 593 -24.53 -9.85 1.23
CA LEU A 593 -23.85 -8.99 2.21
C LEU A 593 -24.82 -8.58 3.33
N GLN A 594 -26.01 -8.10 2.95
CA GLN A 594 -27.03 -7.68 3.91
C GLN A 594 -27.48 -8.84 4.82
N GLY A 595 -27.64 -10.04 4.26
CA GLY A 595 -28.03 -11.23 5.00
C GLY A 595 -26.98 -11.71 6.02
N GLN A 596 -25.70 -11.42 5.80
CA GLN A 596 -24.59 -11.84 6.67
C GLN A 596 -24.20 -10.79 7.73
N LEU A 597 -24.72 -9.56 7.64
CA LEU A 597 -24.44 -8.50 8.63
C LEU A 597 -24.68 -8.93 10.09
N PRO A 598 -25.79 -9.61 10.46
CA PRO A 598 -26.01 -10.02 11.85
C PRO A 598 -24.97 -11.01 12.37
N GLU A 599 -24.41 -11.84 11.48
CA GLU A 599 -23.37 -12.82 11.82
C GLU A 599 -22.00 -12.14 11.94
N ILE A 600 -21.69 -11.20 11.03
CA ILE A 600 -20.50 -10.35 11.09
C ILE A 600 -20.50 -9.51 12.38
N GLN A 601 -21.65 -8.94 12.76
CA GLN A 601 -21.80 -8.19 14.01
C GLN A 601 -21.40 -9.02 15.23
N LYS A 602 -21.85 -10.27 15.26
CA LYS A 602 -21.58 -11.22 16.34
C LYS A 602 -20.10 -11.62 16.39
N LEU A 603 -19.48 -11.86 15.23
CA LEU A 603 -18.06 -12.22 15.12
C LEU A 603 -17.13 -11.06 15.51
N LEU A 604 -17.54 -9.82 15.26
CA LEU A 604 -16.79 -8.62 15.61
C LEU A 604 -16.93 -8.22 17.09
N GLY A 605 -17.70 -8.98 17.89
CA GLY A 605 -17.95 -8.66 19.30
C GLY A 605 -18.70 -7.34 19.51
N VAL A 606 -19.35 -6.82 18.46
CA VAL A 606 -20.11 -5.57 18.51
C VAL A 606 -21.42 -5.86 19.23
N ALA A 607 -21.52 -5.46 20.49
CA ALA A 607 -22.77 -5.54 21.23
C ALA A 607 -23.85 -4.79 20.44
N VAL A 608 -24.92 -5.51 20.08
CA VAL A 608 -26.17 -4.85 19.70
C VAL A 608 -26.59 -4.10 20.97
N GLU A 609 -26.49 -2.78 20.99
CA GLU A 609 -27.39 -1.99 21.82
C GLU A 609 -28.79 -2.16 21.25
N SER A 610 -29.34 -3.34 21.50
CA SER A 610 -30.74 -3.65 21.27
C SER A 610 -31.48 -2.83 22.31
N SER A 611 -32.07 -1.72 21.85
CA SER A 611 -33.40 -1.31 22.27
C SER A 611 -33.62 -1.33 23.80
N ALA A 612 -32.90 -0.49 24.52
CA ALA A 612 -33.23 -0.16 25.92
C ALA A 612 -33.04 1.31 26.30
N ALA A 613 -32.79 2.23 25.35
CA ALA A 613 -32.96 3.68 25.58
C ALA A 613 -34.45 4.06 25.40
N GLY A 614 -35.31 3.40 26.18
CA GLY A 614 -36.70 3.79 26.31
C GLY A 614 -36.82 5.03 27.20
N GLN A 615 -37.46 6.07 26.66
CA GLN A 615 -38.27 7.06 27.39
C GLN A 615 -37.59 8.26 28.06
N THR A 616 -36.36 8.65 27.72
CA THR A 616 -35.87 9.96 28.17
C THR A 616 -36.36 11.05 27.22
N LYS A 617 -37.47 11.70 27.57
CA LYS A 617 -37.94 12.91 26.88
C LYS A 617 -37.04 14.08 27.23
N ILE A 618 -36.54 14.77 26.21
CA ILE A 618 -35.77 16.00 26.35
C ILE A 618 -36.76 17.14 26.57
N VAL A 619 -36.65 17.83 27.71
CA VAL A 619 -37.47 18.99 28.06
C VAL A 619 -36.69 20.25 27.75
N LEU A 620 -37.24 21.12 26.90
CA LEU A 620 -36.58 22.38 26.53
C LEU A 620 -36.66 23.39 27.69
N ASN A 621 -35.53 23.67 28.31
CA ASN A 621 -35.45 24.48 29.53
C ASN A 621 -35.15 25.97 29.28
N SER A 622 -34.70 26.35 28.07
CA SER A 622 -34.41 27.74 27.71
C SER A 622 -35.14 28.16 26.42
N GLU A 623 -35.38 29.47 26.28
CA GLU A 623 -36.02 30.02 25.07
C GLU A 623 -35.12 29.84 23.84
N GLU A 624 -33.80 29.83 24.03
CA GLU A 624 -32.82 29.54 22.97
C GLU A 624 -32.93 28.10 22.46
N ASP A 625 -33.13 27.12 23.35
CA ASP A 625 -33.29 25.72 22.94
C ASP A 625 -34.62 25.50 22.16
N ARG A 626 -35.65 26.27 22.50
CA ARG A 626 -36.93 26.28 21.77
C ARG A 626 -36.83 26.90 20.38
N VAL A 627 -35.99 27.92 20.21
CA VAL A 627 -35.69 28.51 18.90
C VAL A 627 -34.92 27.50 18.07
N LEU A 628 -33.85 26.93 18.62
CA LEU A 628 -33.00 25.96 17.93
C LEU A 628 -33.76 24.68 17.54
N TYR A 629 -34.63 24.18 18.42
CA TYR A 629 -35.54 23.08 18.10
C TYR A 629 -36.52 23.42 16.95
N ARG A 630 -37.04 24.65 16.92
CA ARG A 630 -37.96 25.10 15.86
C ARG A 630 -37.25 25.21 14.52
N ASP A 631 -36.03 25.74 14.52
CA ASP A 631 -35.21 25.90 13.32
C ASP A 631 -34.78 24.52 12.80
N LEU A 632 -34.39 23.60 13.68
CA LEU A 632 -34.11 22.20 13.33
C LEU A 632 -35.34 21.50 12.72
N VAL A 633 -36.53 21.67 13.32
CA VAL A 633 -37.78 21.13 12.77
C VAL A 633 -38.10 21.72 11.40
N ALA A 634 -37.86 23.02 11.20
CA ALA A 634 -38.08 23.69 9.93
C ALA A 634 -37.11 23.19 8.85
N ALA A 635 -35.83 23.02 9.18
CA ALA A 635 -34.80 22.46 8.29
C ALA A 635 -35.14 21.02 7.90
N LEU A 636 -35.55 20.18 8.87
CA LEU A 636 -36.00 18.81 8.62
C LEU A 636 -37.24 18.74 7.72
N GLN A 637 -38.21 19.65 7.89
CA GLN A 637 -39.40 19.74 7.03
C GLN A 637 -39.07 20.23 5.61
N ALA A 638 -38.12 21.15 5.50
CA ALA A 638 -37.61 21.64 4.23
C ALA A 638 -36.67 20.64 3.53
N LYS A 639 -36.28 19.55 4.22
CA LYS A 639 -35.26 18.59 3.78
C LYS A 639 -33.93 19.29 3.49
N ASP A 640 -33.61 20.25 4.36
CA ASP A 640 -32.43 21.09 4.28
C ASP A 640 -31.27 20.42 5.02
N PHE A 641 -30.07 20.53 4.45
CA PHE A 641 -28.84 19.97 5.00
C PHE A 641 -28.35 20.75 6.23
N GLU A 642 -28.82 21.99 6.43
CA GLU A 642 -28.59 22.74 7.68
C GLU A 642 -29.16 22.03 8.92
N ALA A 643 -30.02 21.01 8.75
CA ALA A 643 -30.54 20.20 9.85
C ALA A 643 -29.44 19.44 10.63
N GLU A 644 -28.31 19.13 10.00
CA GLU A 644 -27.18 18.46 10.65
C GLU A 644 -26.47 19.41 11.63
N ASP A 645 -26.08 20.59 11.15
CA ASP A 645 -25.46 21.64 11.96
C ASP A 645 -26.36 22.09 13.11
N LEU A 646 -27.67 22.21 12.85
CA LEU A 646 -28.67 22.59 13.86
C LEU A 646 -28.88 21.48 14.91
N LEU A 647 -28.78 20.20 14.51
CA LEU A 647 -28.85 19.08 15.45
C LEU A 647 -27.60 19.05 16.33
N GLU A 648 -26.41 19.24 15.77
CA GLU A 648 -25.16 19.25 16.55
C GLU A 648 -25.14 20.39 17.58
N GLN A 649 -25.53 21.59 17.16
CA GLN A 649 -25.72 22.72 18.09
C GLN A 649 -26.76 22.41 19.18
N PHE A 650 -27.83 21.69 18.84
CA PHE A 650 -28.85 21.30 19.81
C PHE A 650 -28.32 20.27 20.81
N LEU A 651 -27.53 19.30 20.34
CA LEU A 651 -26.90 18.26 21.15
C LEU A 651 -25.84 18.82 22.11
N ASP A 652 -25.03 19.78 21.67
CA ASP A 652 -24.03 20.44 22.51
C ASP A 652 -24.63 21.16 23.70
N ARG A 653 -25.83 21.73 23.52
CA ARG A 653 -26.54 22.47 24.56
C ARG A 653 -27.28 21.56 25.54
N GLN A 654 -27.83 20.44 25.07
CA GLN A 654 -28.59 19.50 25.90
C GLN A 654 -27.69 18.45 26.59
N GLY A 655 -26.45 18.28 26.13
CA GLY A 655 -25.43 17.42 26.73
C GLY A 655 -25.58 15.93 26.40
N GLU A 656 -24.75 15.12 27.06
CA GLU A 656 -24.54 13.70 26.69
C GLU A 656 -25.81 12.84 26.72
N ALA A 657 -26.74 13.13 27.64
CA ALA A 657 -28.02 12.42 27.72
C ALA A 657 -28.90 12.63 26.47
N ALA A 658 -28.83 13.82 25.85
CA ALA A 658 -29.54 14.12 24.61
C ALA A 658 -28.85 13.50 23.40
N ARG A 659 -27.51 13.43 23.39
CA ARG A 659 -26.74 12.73 22.35
C ARG A 659 -27.13 11.26 22.28
N VAL A 660 -27.26 10.60 23.43
CA VAL A 660 -27.74 9.22 23.49
C VAL A 660 -29.22 9.12 23.07
N ALA A 661 -30.08 10.02 23.55
CA ALA A 661 -31.51 9.98 23.27
C ALA A 661 -31.85 10.30 21.80
N LEU A 662 -31.06 11.11 21.10
CA LEU A 662 -31.29 11.52 19.71
C LEU A 662 -30.33 10.87 18.71
N ALA A 663 -29.55 9.86 19.14
CA ALA A 663 -28.62 9.14 18.27
C ALA A 663 -29.29 8.64 16.98
N SER A 664 -30.49 8.08 17.05
CA SER A 664 -31.20 7.61 15.86
C SER A 664 -31.83 8.73 15.02
N VAL A 665 -32.04 9.92 15.58
CA VAL A 665 -32.41 11.11 14.81
C VAL A 665 -31.20 11.58 14.01
N ASN A 666 -30.01 11.59 14.62
CA ASN A 666 -28.75 11.90 13.95
C ASN A 666 -28.49 10.93 12.79
N GLU A 667 -28.61 9.62 13.05
CA GLU A 667 -28.49 8.59 12.01
C GLU A 667 -29.52 8.76 10.88
N ALA A 668 -30.74 9.18 11.20
CA ALA A 668 -31.78 9.42 10.20
C ALA A 668 -31.52 10.68 9.36
N ILE A 669 -30.95 11.76 9.93
CA ILE A 669 -30.52 12.95 9.18
C ILE A 669 -29.36 12.59 8.25
N PHE A 670 -28.34 11.93 8.78
CA PHE A 670 -27.17 11.50 8.01
C PHE A 670 -27.54 10.53 6.89
N GLY A 671 -28.53 9.66 7.12
CA GLY A 671 -29.10 8.77 6.11
C GLY A 671 -30.06 9.44 5.11
N MET A 672 -30.19 10.78 5.12
CA MET A 672 -31.15 11.57 4.32
C MET A 672 -32.63 11.15 4.51
N GLN A 673 -32.95 10.50 5.63
CA GLN A 673 -34.29 10.08 6.01
C GLN A 673 -34.97 11.18 6.84
N PHE A 674 -35.04 12.41 6.31
CA PHE A 674 -35.53 13.60 7.01
C PHE A 674 -36.94 13.42 7.61
N ASP A 675 -37.84 12.71 6.93
CA ASP A 675 -39.20 12.44 7.41
C ASP A 675 -39.21 11.51 8.64
N LYS A 676 -38.27 10.56 8.71
CA LYS A 676 -38.06 9.66 9.86
C LYS A 676 -37.38 10.42 11.00
N ALA A 677 -36.35 11.19 10.70
CA ALA A 677 -35.66 12.04 11.67
C ALA A 677 -36.63 13.01 12.36
N LEU A 678 -37.50 13.67 11.58
CA LEU A 678 -38.53 14.57 12.11
C LEU A 678 -39.51 13.85 13.04
N THR A 679 -39.97 12.66 12.65
CA THR A 679 -40.91 11.87 13.45
C THR A 679 -40.29 11.43 14.77
N GLU A 680 -39.03 10.99 14.74
CA GLU A 680 -38.31 10.55 15.94
C GLU A 680 -37.92 11.72 16.84
N LEU A 681 -37.52 12.87 16.28
CA LEU A 681 -37.22 14.10 17.01
C LEU A 681 -38.46 14.59 17.78
N GLN A 682 -39.62 14.65 17.13
CA GLN A 682 -40.88 15.09 17.74
C GLN A 682 -41.41 14.13 18.81
N GLN A 683 -41.02 12.86 18.78
CA GLN A 683 -41.39 11.88 19.82
C GLN A 683 -40.51 11.99 21.07
N ARG A 684 -39.30 12.55 20.92
CA ARG A 684 -38.26 12.55 21.95
C ARG A 684 -38.01 13.91 22.57
N VAL A 685 -38.45 14.99 21.93
CA VAL A 685 -38.38 16.36 22.46
C VAL A 685 -39.77 16.87 22.81
N GLU A 686 -39.98 17.27 24.06
CA GLU A 686 -41.17 18.01 24.49
C GLU A 686 -40.86 19.52 24.47
N PRO A 687 -41.49 20.30 23.58
CA PRO A 687 -41.20 21.72 23.43
C PRO A 687 -41.66 22.61 24.60
#